data_AF-A0A7C5Y9J2-F1
#
_entry.id   AF-A0A7C5Y9J2-F1
#
_cell.length_a   1.000
_cell.length_b   1.000
_cell.length_c   1.000
_cell.angle_alpha   90.00
_cell.angle_beta   90.00
_cell.angle_gamma   90.00
#
_symmetry.space_group_name_H-M   'P 1'
#
loop_
_entity.id
_entity.type
_entity.pdbx_description
1 polymer ?
#
loop_
_entity_poly.entity_id
_entity_poly.type
_entity_poly.pdbx_seq_one_letter_code
_entity_poly.pdbx_strand_id
1 'polypeptide(L)'
;MLRGEQMNMWKESHKSSSALHFCVLALSLLFMLLLLSPATRTVINERDTFFLPLLFVDDFEKYPDGSVPSNWEFIRGQWWITKEETKVLQQTQMDMEYAAYAIATWQDYSITSRFKVITSSSTWGVGIVAYWRNRDNHYRFYVDGVKMCVVKVVDGKAFMLAQTEFAVEPRKWYRVKLKVANTEERVEIRGKIWLLNTSEPANWMLSASDTNPSFKSGLAGFWTACCDAAFGELVVTINPPLGEKQPPQILFSDDFQNEPKGKPPSSFTFYGGSWIIDRDEGMNVCRQVEDETPLSFDENAFAIVQWRDYTVTAKFYPEKTRPVWGCGVIGYYTVDEVGEHFYRLWHARGVIMLDKRDGEQTFHIGSAPMRVEEGKWCTMQMRLQTHSDGLLIRVKAWSDEQEPKEWLLEYLDRTPLKGGQAGVLVFRAKCAVDDFKVFSNTGIGMRRKVVLQVGKGGFDGYKEALITNTAPKEVMPTAQTITLLKKDKAVSRILLWFDLSSLPSVSVVRKAILSLYALKCDSNITVGVFRVLKQWEQGKVTWLSPNGEQSWNTPGGDFPGDGNNSPRLSFKTASVRGEEAEVKITKADMWVNFDITEAVKAIVEGGAENNGFLLTIASGKGSVEFISGSSINVNAPKLTIEYELPQPHELVHTPIEYWGTVVMRKGLLPGPPRGFFPDGVVGEYYEDEDLETYKVGDPPPETAFSKLVFTRKDETIDFRWDIGASPHPDMGSEFWSVRWQGRMFIPHTDEYVFRFENLDDAARLYIDGKLVLDAWKIQMPTTYSSQPITLTAGFHDVLVEYYQGPGPGASIRLTFSSRRIPKQLVVFPEGVKGDYYDEPEPQGYKVGEAPPGPFFQRYIFSRVDLVIDHDWNTRPHPDMSSQYWGVRWQGQLLVPEDGEYQFFIEDLDDAARLWIDGELVIDEWRIGPQRVAVSKGVELKKGLHDFKLEFYQGPPPIASIKVMWKGPSFEKELIPPVSYFGQVKE
;
A
#
# COMPACT_ATOMS: atom_id res chain seq x y z
N MET A 1 -13.38 45.33 -33.77
CA MET A 1 -13.24 46.80 -33.89
C MET A 1 -14.09 47.46 -32.82
N LEU A 2 -13.67 48.64 -32.33
CA LEU A 2 -14.45 49.71 -31.66
C LEU A 2 -15.62 49.28 -30.75
N ARG A 3 -15.46 49.38 -29.42
CA ARG A 3 -15.80 50.57 -28.60
C ARG A 3 -17.29 50.92 -28.62
N GLY A 4 -17.94 50.75 -27.47
CA GLY A 4 -19.11 51.53 -27.08
C GLY A 4 -18.71 52.56 -26.03
N GLU A 5 -18.99 53.83 -26.31
CA GLU A 5 -18.86 54.94 -25.34
C GLU A 5 -20.27 55.32 -24.86
N GLN A 6 -20.43 55.62 -23.57
CA GLN A 6 -20.67 57.00 -23.13
C GLN A 6 -20.68 57.14 -21.60
N MET A 7 -20.74 58.39 -21.14
CA MET A 7 -20.38 58.86 -19.80
C MET A 7 -21.41 59.92 -19.35
N ASN A 8 -21.23 60.45 -18.12
CA ASN A 8 -21.94 61.58 -17.50
C ASN A 8 -23.18 61.19 -16.67
N MET A 9 -23.45 61.78 -15.50
CA MET A 9 -22.71 62.81 -14.72
C MET A 9 -23.24 62.86 -13.28
N TRP A 10 -22.47 63.39 -12.30
CA TRP A 10 -22.84 64.52 -11.40
C TRP A 10 -21.71 64.85 -10.38
N LYS A 11 -21.86 65.97 -9.67
CA LYS A 11 -20.86 66.74 -8.86
C LYS A 11 -21.59 67.45 -7.69
N GLU A 12 -21.03 67.94 -6.57
CA GLU A 12 -19.70 67.96 -5.89
C GLU A 12 -19.91 68.59 -4.48
N SER A 13 -18.99 68.69 -3.50
CA SER A 13 -17.58 68.27 -3.27
C SER A 13 -17.25 68.36 -1.75
N HIS A 14 -16.04 67.93 -1.33
CA HIS A 14 -15.34 68.32 -0.08
C HIS A 14 -15.95 67.82 1.27
N LYS A 15 -15.20 67.62 2.38
CA LYS A 15 -13.73 67.54 2.62
C LYS A 15 -13.43 66.76 3.92
N SER A 16 -12.27 66.07 3.95
CA SER A 16 -11.46 65.72 5.14
C SER A 16 -12.12 65.19 6.43
N SER A 17 -12.29 63.86 6.51
CA SER A 17 -12.14 63.08 7.78
C SER A 17 -11.84 61.58 7.56
N SER A 18 -11.92 61.11 6.32
CA SER A 18 -12.10 59.69 5.99
C SER A 18 -10.82 58.88 5.71
N ALA A 19 -9.62 59.48 5.72
CA ALA A 19 -8.38 58.78 5.35
C ALA A 19 -8.08 57.55 6.24
N LEU A 20 -8.22 57.70 7.56
CA LEU A 20 -7.97 56.60 8.50
C LEU A 20 -9.03 55.49 8.40
N HIS A 21 -10.29 55.85 8.13
CA HIS A 21 -11.36 54.89 7.86
C HIS A 21 -11.18 54.17 6.52
N PHE A 22 -10.63 54.84 5.50
CA PHE A 22 -10.33 54.20 4.21
C PHE A 22 -9.22 53.18 4.28
N CYS A 23 -8.19 53.36 5.13
CA CYS A 23 -7.17 52.31 5.31
C CYS A 23 -7.76 51.06 5.99
N VAL A 24 -8.60 51.23 7.02
CA VAL A 24 -9.28 50.10 7.68
C VAL A 24 -10.24 49.40 6.70
N LEU A 25 -11.08 50.15 5.98
CA LEU A 25 -11.97 49.60 4.96
C LEU A 25 -11.21 48.97 3.76
N ALA A 26 -10.04 49.49 3.39
CA ALA A 26 -9.22 48.89 2.34
C ALA A 26 -8.63 47.54 2.76
N LEU A 27 -8.11 47.41 4.00
CA LEU A 27 -7.69 46.09 4.51
C LEU A 27 -8.89 45.14 4.67
N SER A 28 -10.04 45.62 5.14
CA SER A 28 -11.27 44.82 5.21
C SER A 28 -11.77 44.37 3.83
N LEU A 29 -11.71 45.22 2.79
CA LEU A 29 -12.06 44.83 1.43
C LEU A 29 -11.02 43.89 0.80
N LEU A 30 -9.73 44.03 1.10
CA LEU A 30 -8.71 43.08 0.64
C LEU A 30 -8.98 41.69 1.23
N PHE A 31 -9.32 41.62 2.53
CA PHE A 31 -9.74 40.38 3.18
C PHE A 31 -11.04 39.80 2.61
N MET A 32 -12.05 40.63 2.30
CA MET A 32 -13.30 40.16 1.70
C MET A 32 -13.16 39.73 0.22
N LEU A 33 -12.31 40.39 -0.57
CA LEU A 33 -12.07 40.02 -1.97
C LEU A 33 -11.26 38.74 -2.12
N LEU A 34 -10.36 38.43 -1.16
CA LEU A 34 -9.69 37.14 -1.08
C LEU A 34 -10.60 35.99 -0.61
N LEU A 35 -11.80 36.27 -0.10
CA LEU A 35 -12.78 35.28 0.34
C LEU A 35 -13.92 35.02 -0.65
N LEU A 36 -13.90 35.64 -1.84
CA LEU A 36 -15.00 35.56 -2.82
C LEU A 36 -14.55 35.22 -4.26
N SER A 37 -13.84 34.10 -4.44
CA SER A 37 -13.72 33.45 -5.77
C SER A 37 -13.72 31.91 -5.68
N PRO A 38 -14.84 31.23 -6.00
CA PRO A 38 -14.92 29.77 -5.96
C PRO A 38 -14.37 29.13 -7.25
N ALA A 39 -13.08 29.28 -7.51
CA ALA A 39 -12.38 28.70 -8.67
C ALA A 39 -11.31 27.69 -8.23
N THR A 40 -11.61 26.40 -8.41
CA THR A 40 -10.64 25.29 -8.54
C THR A 40 -9.41 25.29 -7.61
N ARG A 41 -9.62 25.17 -6.30
CA ARG A 41 -8.71 24.37 -5.47
C ARG A 41 -9.20 22.92 -5.56
N THR A 42 -8.52 22.09 -6.35
CA THR A 42 -8.93 20.70 -6.59
C THR A 42 -8.53 19.84 -5.39
N VAL A 43 -9.46 19.68 -4.44
CA VAL A 43 -9.37 18.60 -3.46
C VAL A 43 -9.47 17.29 -4.24
N ILE A 44 -8.41 16.51 -4.25
CA ILE A 44 -8.40 15.16 -4.80
C ILE A 44 -9.19 14.30 -3.82
N ASN A 45 -10.42 13.92 -4.19
CA ASN A 45 -11.13 12.87 -3.45
C ASN A 45 -10.39 11.55 -3.69
N GLU A 46 -9.83 10.97 -2.63
CA GLU A 46 -9.21 9.65 -2.63
C GLU A 46 -10.29 8.57 -2.87
N ARG A 47 -10.54 8.27 -4.15
CA ARG A 47 -11.49 7.24 -4.59
C ARG A 47 -10.75 6.02 -5.11
N ASP A 48 -10.98 4.89 -4.43
CA ASP A 48 -10.76 3.52 -4.94
C ASP A 48 -9.35 3.18 -5.48
N THR A 49 -8.28 3.66 -4.84
CA THR A 49 -6.93 3.09 -5.03
C THR A 49 -6.78 1.76 -4.28
N PHE A 50 -7.16 0.67 -4.96
CA PHE A 50 -6.72 -0.67 -4.56
C PHE A 50 -5.19 -0.73 -4.58
N PHE A 51 -4.56 -0.76 -3.40
CA PHE A 51 -3.12 -1.03 -3.26
C PHE A 51 -2.81 -2.50 -3.57
N LEU A 52 -2.90 -2.85 -4.85
CA LEU A 52 -2.03 -3.86 -5.44
C LEU A 52 -0.58 -3.41 -5.18
N PRO A 53 0.29 -4.24 -4.56
CA PRO A 53 1.66 -3.87 -4.23
C PRO A 53 2.36 -3.10 -5.35
N LEU A 54 2.84 -1.91 -4.98
CA LEU A 54 3.48 -0.97 -5.89
C LEU A 54 4.84 -1.52 -6.31
N LEU A 55 5.01 -1.74 -7.60
CA LEU A 55 6.23 -2.27 -8.21
C LEU A 55 7.15 -1.15 -8.69
N PHE A 56 6.57 -0.03 -9.14
CA PHE A 56 7.29 1.19 -9.53
C PHE A 56 6.34 2.38 -9.53
N VAL A 57 6.86 3.56 -9.18
CA VAL A 57 6.22 4.84 -9.45
C VAL A 57 7.23 5.86 -9.94
N ASP A 58 6.86 6.65 -10.94
CA ASP A 58 7.52 7.93 -11.22
C ASP A 58 6.47 8.97 -11.64
N ASP A 59 6.35 10.01 -10.82
CA ASP A 59 5.58 11.22 -11.12
C ASP A 59 6.40 12.25 -11.91
N PHE A 60 7.73 12.03 -12.01
CA PHE A 60 8.75 12.92 -12.57
C PHE A 60 9.02 14.20 -11.77
N GLU A 61 8.39 14.44 -10.63
CA GLU A 61 8.49 15.71 -9.91
C GLU A 61 9.85 15.90 -9.21
N LYS A 62 10.55 14.81 -8.90
CA LYS A 62 11.90 14.82 -8.29
C LYS A 62 13.03 15.29 -9.22
N TYR A 63 12.84 15.28 -10.54
CA TYR A 63 13.91 15.57 -11.51
C TYR A 63 14.00 17.07 -11.88
N PRO A 64 15.17 17.64 -12.19
CA PRO A 64 15.28 19.00 -12.73
C PRO A 64 14.58 19.19 -14.08
N ASP A 65 14.11 20.41 -14.36
CA ASP A 65 13.57 20.77 -15.69
C ASP A 65 14.70 20.72 -16.74
N GLY A 66 14.41 20.15 -17.91
CA GLY A 66 15.39 19.86 -18.97
C GLY A 66 16.25 18.60 -18.77
N SER A 67 16.23 17.96 -17.59
CA SER A 67 17.07 16.78 -17.31
C SER A 67 16.56 15.48 -17.92
N VAL A 68 17.45 14.48 -18.04
CA VAL A 68 17.08 13.08 -18.28
C VAL A 68 16.84 12.37 -16.92
N PRO A 69 15.70 11.68 -16.72
CA PRO A 69 15.45 10.86 -15.53
C PRO A 69 16.53 9.82 -15.27
N SER A 70 17.08 9.77 -14.05
CA SER A 70 18.13 8.81 -13.66
C SER A 70 17.66 7.36 -13.65
N ASN A 71 16.41 7.11 -13.24
CA ASN A 71 15.89 5.76 -13.00
C ASN A 71 15.24 5.16 -14.27
N TRP A 72 15.66 5.61 -15.45
CA TRP A 72 15.06 5.25 -16.74
C TRP A 72 16.11 4.95 -17.81
N GLU A 73 15.79 3.98 -18.66
CA GLU A 73 16.50 3.68 -19.92
C GLU A 73 15.75 4.28 -21.11
N PHE A 74 16.48 4.69 -22.15
CA PHE A 74 15.95 5.41 -23.30
C PHE A 74 16.46 4.81 -24.61
N ILE A 75 15.56 4.26 -25.42
CA ILE A 75 15.91 3.67 -26.71
C ILE A 75 15.50 4.64 -27.81
N ARG A 76 16.51 5.42 -28.23
CA ARG A 76 16.46 6.48 -29.24
C ARG A 76 15.48 7.60 -28.88
N GLY A 77 15.43 8.61 -29.74
CA GLY A 77 14.61 9.80 -29.54
C GLY A 77 15.37 10.85 -28.75
N GLN A 78 14.70 11.96 -28.47
CA GLN A 78 15.10 12.88 -27.42
C GLN A 78 14.02 12.84 -26.35
N TRP A 79 14.46 12.58 -25.12
CA TRP A 79 13.62 12.42 -23.94
C TRP A 79 14.16 13.32 -22.84
N TRP A 80 13.31 14.14 -22.26
CA TRP A 80 13.69 15.02 -21.15
C TRP A 80 12.47 15.38 -20.30
N ILE A 81 12.72 15.84 -19.08
CA ILE A 81 11.69 16.40 -18.21
C ILE A 81 11.34 17.81 -18.67
N THR A 82 10.05 18.04 -18.93
CA THR A 82 9.50 19.36 -19.25
C THR A 82 8.53 19.78 -18.18
N LYS A 83 8.64 21.00 -17.68
CA LYS A 83 7.68 21.60 -16.77
C LYS A 83 6.51 22.26 -17.52
N GLU A 84 5.33 21.65 -17.44
CA GLU A 84 4.05 22.29 -17.79
C GLU A 84 3.38 22.83 -16.49
N GLU A 85 2.13 22.46 -16.22
CA GLU A 85 1.48 22.65 -14.91
C GLU A 85 2.06 21.70 -13.84
N THR A 86 2.61 20.57 -14.29
CA THR A 86 3.38 19.56 -13.54
C THR A 86 4.53 19.09 -14.44
N LYS A 87 5.54 18.43 -13.88
CA LYS A 87 6.62 17.83 -14.67
C LYS A 87 6.11 16.62 -15.44
N VAL A 88 6.62 16.46 -16.65
CA VAL A 88 6.28 15.37 -17.57
C VAL A 88 7.52 14.90 -18.29
N LEU A 89 7.62 13.58 -18.52
CA LEU A 89 8.61 13.02 -19.43
C LEU A 89 8.10 13.24 -20.86
N GLN A 90 8.80 14.09 -21.62
CA GLN A 90 8.41 14.46 -22.98
C GLN A 90 9.37 13.86 -24.01
N GLN A 91 8.78 13.40 -25.11
CA GLN A 91 9.44 12.94 -26.32
C GLN A 91 9.11 13.91 -27.48
N THR A 92 10.10 14.17 -28.34
CA THR A 92 10.09 15.32 -29.29
C THR A 92 10.65 15.02 -30.69
N GLN A 93 10.59 13.76 -31.13
CA GLN A 93 11.04 13.36 -32.48
C GLN A 93 9.95 12.57 -33.22
N MET A 94 9.87 12.74 -34.55
CA MET A 94 8.78 12.22 -35.37
C MET A 94 9.24 11.38 -36.58
N ASP A 95 10.51 10.97 -36.63
CA ASP A 95 11.11 10.23 -37.76
C ASP A 95 11.04 8.70 -37.65
N MET A 96 10.95 8.10 -36.45
CA MET A 96 10.82 6.64 -36.27
C MET A 96 10.11 6.21 -34.97
N GLU A 97 10.34 4.96 -34.52
CA GLU A 97 9.90 4.45 -33.21
C GLU A 97 10.92 4.78 -32.10
N TYR A 98 10.42 5.16 -30.92
CA TYR A 98 11.22 5.46 -29.72
C TYR A 98 10.51 5.00 -28.45
N ALA A 99 11.26 4.73 -27.38
CA ALA A 99 10.69 4.28 -26.12
C ALA A 99 11.57 4.58 -24.90
N ALA A 100 10.97 4.53 -23.71
CA ALA A 100 11.59 4.79 -22.42
C ALA A 100 11.05 3.84 -21.34
N TYR A 101 11.90 3.33 -20.44
CA TYR A 101 11.55 2.24 -19.51
C TYR A 101 12.02 2.47 -18.09
N ALA A 102 11.28 1.92 -17.12
CA ALA A 102 11.73 1.80 -15.74
C ALA A 102 12.72 0.62 -15.59
N ILE A 103 13.80 0.81 -14.84
CA ILE A 103 14.92 -0.15 -14.68
C ILE A 103 14.56 -1.29 -13.68
N ALA A 104 13.47 -2.00 -13.94
CA ALA A 104 13.05 -3.17 -13.15
C ALA A 104 12.18 -4.15 -13.96
N THR A 105 12.44 -5.46 -13.81
CA THR A 105 11.71 -6.52 -14.54
C THR A 105 10.60 -7.13 -13.68
N TRP A 106 9.44 -7.38 -14.28
CA TRP A 106 8.30 -7.98 -13.59
C TRP A 106 7.66 -9.12 -14.40
N GLN A 107 6.91 -10.00 -13.72
CA GLN A 107 6.17 -11.11 -14.31
C GLN A 107 4.70 -10.75 -14.49
N ASP A 108 3.91 -10.71 -13.42
CA ASP A 108 2.48 -10.41 -13.49
C ASP A 108 2.20 -8.99 -12.99
N TYR A 109 1.85 -8.05 -13.87
CA TYR A 109 1.67 -6.64 -13.47
C TYR A 109 0.64 -5.84 -14.30
N SER A 110 0.15 -4.76 -13.70
CA SER A 110 -0.62 -3.72 -14.37
C SER A 110 0.20 -2.43 -14.47
N ILE A 111 0.07 -1.73 -15.59
CA ILE A 111 0.63 -0.39 -15.82
C ILE A 111 -0.55 0.59 -15.86
N THR A 112 -0.46 1.71 -15.16
CA THR A 112 -1.34 2.87 -15.32
C THR A 112 -0.49 4.12 -15.58
N SER A 113 -0.93 5.03 -16.46
CA SER A 113 -0.26 6.31 -16.70
C SER A 113 -1.21 7.34 -17.36
N ARG A 114 -0.75 8.58 -17.54
CA ARG A 114 -1.36 9.58 -18.44
C ARG A 114 -0.44 9.89 -19.62
N PHE A 115 -1.00 10.02 -20.82
CA PHE A 115 -0.28 10.45 -22.03
C PHE A 115 -1.04 11.56 -22.77
N LYS A 116 -0.31 12.37 -23.55
CA LYS A 116 -0.83 13.44 -24.40
C LYS A 116 -0.02 13.53 -25.69
N VAL A 117 -0.68 13.37 -26.83
CA VAL A 117 -0.07 13.56 -28.17
C VAL A 117 -0.02 15.06 -28.46
N ILE A 118 1.15 15.58 -28.82
CA ILE A 118 1.36 17.02 -29.06
C ILE A 118 1.21 17.32 -30.56
N THR A 119 1.87 16.52 -31.39
CA THR A 119 1.91 16.58 -32.86
C THR A 119 2.15 15.18 -33.41
N SER A 120 1.70 14.88 -34.64
CA SER A 120 1.81 13.55 -35.23
C SER A 120 1.83 13.57 -36.76
N SER A 121 2.48 12.57 -37.35
CA SER A 121 2.46 12.30 -38.80
C SER A 121 1.13 11.68 -39.26
N SER A 122 0.96 11.42 -40.56
CA SER A 122 -0.23 10.72 -41.10
C SER A 122 -0.37 9.26 -40.67
N THR A 123 0.74 8.66 -40.22
CA THR A 123 0.84 7.31 -39.66
C THR A 123 1.75 7.42 -38.45
N TRP A 124 1.25 7.06 -37.27
CA TRP A 124 1.93 7.31 -35.99
C TRP A 124 1.41 6.33 -34.93
N GLY A 125 1.95 6.38 -33.72
CA GLY A 125 1.31 5.74 -32.57
C GLY A 125 1.92 6.13 -31.23
N VAL A 126 1.13 6.01 -30.15
CA VAL A 126 1.56 6.27 -28.77
C VAL A 126 1.00 5.22 -27.83
N GLY A 127 1.76 4.82 -26.81
CA GLY A 127 1.29 3.82 -25.87
C GLY A 127 2.28 3.44 -24.78
N ILE A 128 2.06 2.26 -24.22
CA ILE A 128 2.88 1.63 -23.18
C ILE A 128 3.35 0.25 -23.59
N VAL A 129 4.48 -0.15 -23.03
CA VAL A 129 5.22 -1.37 -23.31
C VAL A 129 5.18 -2.27 -22.07
N ALA A 130 5.06 -3.58 -22.29
CA ALA A 130 5.17 -4.59 -21.26
C ALA A 130 6.03 -5.78 -21.69
N TYR A 131 6.64 -6.43 -20.70
CA TYR A 131 7.65 -7.49 -20.85
C TYR A 131 8.78 -7.09 -21.81
N TRP A 132 9.28 -5.85 -21.71
CA TRP A 132 10.44 -5.43 -22.50
C TRP A 132 11.68 -6.23 -22.10
N ARG A 133 12.40 -6.74 -23.10
CA ARG A 133 13.71 -7.38 -22.92
C ARG A 133 14.80 -6.77 -23.79
N ASN A 134 14.45 -6.39 -25.01
CA ASN A 134 15.29 -5.65 -25.96
C ASN A 134 14.40 -5.14 -27.10
N ARG A 135 15.00 -4.39 -28.04
CA ARG A 135 14.33 -3.78 -29.21
C ARG A 135 13.43 -4.74 -30.00
N ASP A 136 13.77 -6.02 -30.00
CA ASP A 136 13.19 -7.04 -30.85
C ASP A 136 12.21 -7.96 -30.11
N ASN A 137 12.05 -7.83 -28.79
CA ASN A 137 11.29 -8.76 -27.94
C ASN A 137 10.52 -8.05 -26.80
N HIS A 138 9.22 -7.82 -27.02
CA HIS A 138 8.31 -7.12 -26.09
C HIS A 138 6.82 -7.22 -26.50
N TYR A 139 5.89 -6.81 -25.62
CA TYR A 139 4.51 -6.47 -25.99
C TYR A 139 4.31 -4.94 -26.02
N ARG A 140 3.42 -4.45 -26.90
CA ARG A 140 2.96 -3.04 -26.90
C ARG A 140 1.44 -2.97 -26.81
N PHE A 141 0.95 -1.99 -26.05
CA PHE A 141 -0.45 -1.55 -26.03
C PHE A 141 -0.51 -0.07 -26.36
N TYR A 142 -1.05 0.27 -27.52
CA TYR A 142 -0.92 1.60 -28.12
C TYR A 142 -2.16 2.01 -28.92
N VAL A 143 -2.22 3.28 -29.31
CA VAL A 143 -3.18 3.81 -30.30
C VAL A 143 -2.44 4.35 -31.52
N ASP A 144 -3.03 4.19 -32.72
CA ASP A 144 -2.49 4.66 -34.00
C ASP A 144 -3.23 5.90 -34.57
N GLY A 145 -4.15 6.46 -33.77
CA GLY A 145 -5.00 7.59 -34.12
C GLY A 145 -6.41 7.20 -34.60
N VAL A 146 -6.62 5.96 -35.04
CA VAL A 146 -7.96 5.43 -35.38
C VAL A 146 -8.33 4.20 -34.56
N LYS A 147 -7.34 3.43 -34.12
CA LYS A 147 -7.49 2.19 -33.36
C LYS A 147 -6.65 2.18 -32.10
N MET A 148 -7.07 1.30 -31.20
CA MET A 148 -6.31 0.83 -30.05
C MET A 148 -5.91 -0.64 -30.29
N CYS A 149 -4.64 -0.96 -30.10
CA CYS A 149 -4.01 -2.20 -30.55
C CYS A 149 -3.17 -2.85 -29.44
N VAL A 150 -3.15 -4.18 -29.42
CA VAL A 150 -2.21 -5.02 -28.66
C VAL A 150 -1.39 -5.84 -29.65
N VAL A 151 -0.06 -5.69 -29.60
CA VAL A 151 0.88 -6.44 -30.42
C VAL A 151 1.95 -7.12 -29.56
N LYS A 152 2.47 -8.24 -30.07
CA LYS A 152 3.73 -8.87 -29.64
C LYS A 152 4.81 -8.54 -30.64
N VAL A 153 6.05 -8.34 -30.22
CA VAL A 153 7.22 -8.25 -31.08
C VAL A 153 8.16 -9.41 -30.75
N VAL A 154 8.62 -10.12 -31.78
CA VAL A 154 9.62 -11.20 -31.67
C VAL A 154 10.55 -11.08 -32.88
N ASP A 155 11.86 -11.14 -32.67
CA ASP A 155 12.90 -10.96 -33.70
C ASP A 155 12.65 -9.72 -34.59
N GLY A 156 12.24 -8.61 -33.95
CA GLY A 156 11.95 -7.32 -34.58
C GLY A 156 10.63 -7.27 -35.37
N LYS A 157 9.86 -8.36 -35.41
CA LYS A 157 8.61 -8.47 -36.19
C LYS A 157 7.40 -8.33 -35.27
N ALA A 158 6.49 -7.43 -35.62
CA ALA A 158 5.25 -7.22 -34.87
C ALA A 158 4.12 -8.17 -35.33
N PHE A 159 3.44 -8.78 -34.38
CA PHE A 159 2.31 -9.68 -34.54
C PHE A 159 1.09 -9.09 -33.81
N MET A 160 -0.01 -8.86 -34.54
CA MET A 160 -1.25 -8.32 -33.98
C MET A 160 -1.99 -9.38 -33.17
N LEU A 161 -2.27 -9.10 -31.89
CA LEU A 161 -3.02 -9.99 -30.99
C LEU A 161 -4.48 -9.55 -30.84
N ALA A 162 -4.74 -8.24 -30.76
CA ALA A 162 -6.09 -7.67 -30.75
C ALA A 162 -6.10 -6.20 -31.19
N GLN A 163 -7.20 -5.75 -31.81
CA GLN A 163 -7.42 -4.34 -32.17
C GLN A 163 -8.90 -3.98 -32.00
N THR A 164 -9.21 -2.71 -31.75
CA THR A 164 -10.57 -2.16 -31.81
C THR A 164 -10.53 -0.67 -32.19
N GLU A 165 -11.62 -0.15 -32.74
CA GLU A 165 -11.73 1.26 -33.14
C GLU A 165 -11.72 2.18 -31.90
N PHE A 166 -10.75 3.10 -31.85
CA PHE A 166 -10.57 4.06 -30.77
C PHE A 166 -9.59 5.16 -31.20
N ALA A 167 -10.07 6.40 -31.26
CA ALA A 167 -9.27 7.58 -31.63
C ALA A 167 -8.98 8.46 -30.41
N VAL A 168 -7.87 9.19 -30.46
CA VAL A 168 -7.50 10.22 -29.48
C VAL A 168 -7.31 11.57 -30.17
N GLU A 169 -7.67 12.65 -29.49
CA GLU A 169 -7.55 14.02 -30.00
C GLU A 169 -6.20 14.63 -29.60
N PRO A 170 -5.49 15.33 -30.52
CA PRO A 170 -4.26 16.05 -30.19
C PRO A 170 -4.44 17.05 -29.04
N ARG A 171 -3.40 17.16 -28.22
CA ARG A 171 -3.28 18.03 -27.03
C ARG A 171 -4.27 17.76 -25.89
N LYS A 172 -5.03 16.66 -25.92
CA LYS A 172 -5.80 16.19 -24.75
C LYS A 172 -5.03 15.12 -23.98
N TRP A 173 -5.14 15.15 -22.65
CA TRP A 173 -4.62 14.11 -21.76
C TRP A 173 -5.58 12.91 -21.69
N TYR A 174 -5.03 11.72 -21.90
CA TYR A 174 -5.72 10.43 -21.74
C TYR A 174 -5.05 9.61 -20.64
N ARG A 175 -5.85 8.92 -19.84
CA ARG A 175 -5.39 7.83 -18.96
C ARG A 175 -5.28 6.54 -19.77
N VAL A 176 -4.21 5.79 -19.55
CA VAL A 176 -3.96 4.47 -20.14
C VAL A 176 -3.81 3.44 -19.02
N LYS A 177 -4.37 2.24 -19.22
CA LYS A 177 -4.23 1.11 -18.29
C LYS A 177 -4.08 -0.20 -19.06
N LEU A 178 -2.98 -0.91 -18.79
CA LEU A 178 -2.68 -2.24 -19.32
C LEU A 178 -2.56 -3.23 -18.15
N LYS A 179 -3.03 -4.45 -18.34
CA LYS A 179 -2.78 -5.60 -17.47
C LYS A 179 -2.11 -6.70 -18.31
N VAL A 180 -0.96 -7.20 -17.86
CA VAL A 180 -0.28 -8.38 -18.39
C VAL A 180 -0.12 -9.43 -17.29
N ALA A 181 -0.62 -10.64 -17.51
CA ALA A 181 -0.48 -11.72 -16.55
C ALA A 181 -0.35 -13.09 -17.24
N ASN A 182 0.51 -13.91 -16.67
CA ASN A 182 0.83 -15.24 -17.14
C ASN A 182 -0.20 -16.26 -16.64
N THR A 183 -0.32 -17.35 -17.39
CA THR A 183 -0.75 -18.66 -16.90
C THR A 183 0.34 -19.69 -17.23
N GLU A 184 0.11 -20.96 -16.94
CA GLU A 184 0.99 -22.06 -17.36
C GLU A 184 1.18 -22.06 -18.90
N GLU A 185 0.10 -21.92 -19.66
CA GLU A 185 0.09 -22.06 -21.13
C GLU A 185 0.26 -20.75 -21.91
N ARG A 186 -0.16 -19.59 -21.37
CA ARG A 186 -0.35 -18.37 -22.18
C ARG A 186 -0.13 -17.06 -21.42
N VAL A 187 -0.10 -15.94 -22.13
CA VAL A 187 -0.08 -14.58 -21.55
C VAL A 187 -1.40 -13.87 -21.88
N GLU A 188 -2.16 -13.49 -20.86
CA GLU A 188 -3.40 -12.73 -20.98
C GLU A 188 -3.11 -11.23 -20.87
N ILE A 189 -3.59 -10.45 -21.83
CA ILE A 189 -3.31 -9.01 -21.96
C ILE A 189 -4.64 -8.26 -22.02
N ARG A 190 -4.85 -7.23 -21.20
CA ARG A 190 -6.09 -6.43 -21.19
C ARG A 190 -5.80 -4.95 -21.12
N GLY A 191 -6.46 -4.17 -21.96
CA GLY A 191 -6.18 -2.74 -22.13
C GLY A 191 -7.43 -1.88 -22.11
N LYS A 192 -7.28 -0.62 -21.67
CA LYS A 192 -8.28 0.45 -21.83
C LYS A 192 -7.64 1.84 -21.76
N ILE A 193 -8.24 2.80 -22.45
CA ILE A 193 -7.81 4.20 -22.55
C ILE A 193 -9.06 5.08 -22.41
N TRP A 194 -8.97 6.15 -21.62
CA TRP A 194 -10.08 7.09 -21.41
C TRP A 194 -9.57 8.52 -21.19
N LEU A 195 -10.45 9.51 -21.32
CA LEU A 195 -10.05 10.92 -21.17
C LEU A 195 -9.75 11.23 -19.68
N LEU A 196 -8.69 11.98 -19.39
CA LEU A 196 -8.19 12.20 -18.02
C LEU A 196 -9.28 12.60 -17.01
N ASN A 197 -10.20 13.47 -17.42
CA ASN A 197 -11.28 14.01 -16.57
C ASN A 197 -12.60 13.21 -16.70
N THR A 198 -12.52 11.90 -16.92
CA THR A 198 -13.68 10.99 -17.01
C THR A 198 -13.47 9.72 -16.19
N SER A 199 -14.55 9.06 -15.78
CA SER A 199 -14.49 7.83 -14.98
C SER A 199 -13.80 6.68 -15.73
N GLU A 200 -12.98 5.90 -15.02
CA GLU A 200 -12.37 4.69 -15.59
C GLU A 200 -13.45 3.73 -16.14
N PRO A 201 -13.35 3.26 -17.40
CA PRO A 201 -14.31 2.32 -17.97
C PRO A 201 -14.38 1.03 -17.13
N ALA A 202 -15.58 0.68 -16.67
CA ALA A 202 -15.78 -0.47 -15.78
C ALA A 202 -15.37 -1.81 -16.44
N ASN A 203 -15.57 -1.92 -17.75
CA ASN A 203 -15.13 -3.06 -18.55
C ASN A 203 -13.75 -2.80 -19.17
N TRP A 204 -12.99 -3.87 -19.42
CA TRP A 204 -11.83 -3.80 -20.30
C TRP A 204 -12.28 -3.53 -21.74
N MET A 205 -11.62 -2.61 -22.43
CA MET A 205 -12.01 -2.17 -23.77
C MET A 205 -11.35 -3.02 -24.86
N LEU A 206 -10.19 -3.60 -24.55
CA LEU A 206 -9.50 -4.57 -25.38
C LEU A 206 -8.98 -5.71 -24.51
N SER A 207 -8.95 -6.92 -25.06
CA SER A 207 -8.37 -8.09 -24.40
C SER A 207 -7.81 -9.03 -25.47
N ALA A 208 -6.66 -9.63 -25.17
CA ALA A 208 -5.91 -10.51 -26.05
C ALA A 208 -5.29 -11.65 -25.22
N SER A 209 -4.91 -12.73 -25.89
CA SER A 209 -4.27 -13.88 -25.26
C SER A 209 -3.21 -14.45 -26.20
N ASP A 210 -1.95 -14.46 -25.80
CA ASP A 210 -0.85 -15.06 -26.55
C ASP A 210 -0.64 -16.50 -26.07
N THR A 211 -1.07 -17.46 -26.89
CA THR A 211 -1.00 -18.91 -26.63
C THR A 211 0.35 -19.53 -27.00
N ASN A 212 1.35 -18.74 -27.38
CA ASN A 212 2.73 -19.20 -27.59
C ASN A 212 3.75 -18.15 -27.11
N PRO A 213 3.76 -17.80 -25.80
CA PRO A 213 4.52 -16.66 -25.29
C PRO A 213 6.04 -16.89 -25.34
N SER A 214 6.74 -16.06 -26.09
CA SER A 214 8.20 -16.09 -26.25
C SER A 214 8.93 -15.56 -25.01
N PHE A 215 8.23 -14.82 -24.17
CA PHE A 215 8.70 -14.23 -22.92
C PHE A 215 7.51 -14.05 -21.96
N LYS A 216 7.77 -14.26 -20.67
CA LYS A 216 6.79 -14.17 -19.56
C LYS A 216 7.16 -13.10 -18.52
N SER A 217 8.16 -12.27 -18.82
CA SER A 217 8.69 -11.22 -17.94
C SER A 217 9.50 -10.16 -18.69
N GLY A 218 9.57 -8.95 -18.13
CA GLY A 218 10.42 -7.85 -18.62
C GLY A 218 9.95 -6.47 -18.12
N LEU A 219 10.67 -5.40 -18.53
CA LEU A 219 10.41 -4.02 -18.07
C LEU A 219 9.05 -3.48 -18.55
N ALA A 220 8.59 -2.41 -17.89
CA ALA A 220 7.48 -1.58 -18.32
C ALA A 220 7.97 -0.20 -18.79
N GLY A 221 7.25 0.44 -19.70
CA GLY A 221 7.66 1.73 -20.24
C GLY A 221 6.67 2.38 -21.20
N PHE A 222 7.10 3.48 -21.82
CA PHE A 222 6.39 4.24 -22.84
C PHE A 222 6.90 3.90 -24.25
N TRP A 223 6.05 4.05 -25.25
CA TRP A 223 6.43 3.93 -26.66
C TRP A 223 5.74 4.99 -27.52
N THR A 224 6.47 5.47 -28.53
CA THR A 224 6.06 6.47 -29.51
C THR A 224 6.51 6.02 -30.90
N ALA A 225 5.76 6.42 -31.93
CA ALA A 225 6.20 6.34 -33.32
C ALA A 225 5.65 7.51 -34.11
N CYS A 226 6.53 8.27 -34.78
CA CYS A 226 6.17 9.36 -35.68
C CYS A 226 5.23 10.44 -35.08
N CYS A 227 5.28 10.64 -33.75
CA CYS A 227 4.52 11.65 -33.02
C CYS A 227 5.31 12.16 -31.81
N ASP A 228 5.17 13.44 -31.49
CA ASP A 228 5.62 14.03 -30.22
C ASP A 228 4.60 13.71 -29.13
N ALA A 229 5.08 13.26 -27.96
CA ALA A 229 4.20 12.91 -26.84
C ALA A 229 4.78 13.29 -25.47
N ALA A 230 3.89 13.71 -24.56
CA ALA A 230 4.20 13.87 -23.14
C ALA A 230 3.54 12.77 -22.31
N PHE A 231 4.25 12.28 -21.30
CA PHE A 231 3.83 11.23 -20.38
C PHE A 231 3.99 11.70 -18.93
N GLY A 232 3.15 11.19 -18.02
CA GLY A 232 3.25 11.49 -16.60
C GLY A 232 2.67 10.38 -15.74
N GLU A 233 3.04 10.37 -14.46
CA GLU A 233 2.51 9.43 -13.45
C GLU A 233 2.59 7.96 -13.92
N LEU A 234 3.80 7.43 -14.18
CA LEU A 234 3.92 5.98 -14.41
C LEU A 234 3.68 5.27 -13.07
N VAL A 235 2.70 4.36 -13.04
CA VAL A 235 2.40 3.51 -11.89
C VAL A 235 2.37 2.06 -12.35
N VAL A 236 3.24 1.22 -11.80
CA VAL A 236 3.27 -0.23 -12.04
C VAL A 236 2.90 -0.95 -10.75
N THR A 237 1.94 -1.88 -10.81
CA THR A 237 1.48 -2.66 -9.64
C THR A 237 1.40 -4.15 -9.95
N ILE A 238 1.63 -5.00 -8.95
CA ILE A 238 1.57 -6.45 -9.14
C ILE A 238 0.14 -6.91 -9.45
N ASN A 239 0.00 -7.91 -10.31
CA ASN A 239 -1.28 -8.55 -10.56
C ASN A 239 -1.53 -9.69 -9.57
N PRO A 240 -2.78 -9.90 -9.11
CA PRO A 240 -3.17 -11.20 -8.58
C PRO A 240 -3.08 -12.26 -9.70
N PRO A 241 -2.58 -13.48 -9.40
CA PRO A 241 -2.52 -14.59 -10.34
C PRO A 241 -3.87 -14.91 -10.99
N LEU A 242 -3.82 -15.39 -12.24
CA LEU A 242 -5.03 -15.67 -13.02
C LEU A 242 -5.62 -17.05 -12.75
N GLY A 243 -6.84 -17.08 -12.21
CA GLY A 243 -7.76 -18.22 -12.29
C GLY A 243 -7.94 -19.01 -11.00
N GLU A 244 -7.02 -18.92 -10.04
CA GLU A 244 -7.16 -19.54 -8.73
C GLU A 244 -8.08 -18.72 -7.81
N LYS A 245 -8.77 -19.38 -6.87
CA LYS A 245 -9.35 -18.66 -5.73
C LYS A 245 -8.19 -18.05 -4.94
N GLN A 246 -8.33 -16.78 -4.55
CA GLN A 246 -7.39 -16.11 -3.66
C GLN A 246 -7.10 -17.02 -2.45
N PRO A 247 -5.83 -17.40 -2.19
CA PRO A 247 -5.53 -18.33 -1.10
C PRO A 247 -5.98 -17.70 0.23
N PRO A 248 -6.56 -18.49 1.15
CA PRO A 248 -7.09 -17.96 2.39
C PRO A 248 -5.94 -17.36 3.20
N GLN A 249 -6.02 -16.06 3.47
CA GLN A 249 -4.94 -15.30 4.09
C GLN A 249 -4.60 -15.89 5.47
N ILE A 250 -3.33 -16.14 5.73
CA ILE A 250 -2.84 -16.48 7.07
C ILE A 250 -3.11 -15.27 7.99
N LEU A 251 -4.01 -15.45 8.95
CA LEU A 251 -4.32 -14.51 10.03
C LEU A 251 -3.33 -14.63 11.18
N PHE A 252 -2.77 -15.84 11.36
CA PHE A 252 -1.73 -16.18 12.32
C PHE A 252 -1.07 -17.48 11.89
N SER A 253 0.24 -17.58 12.09
CA SER A 253 0.96 -18.84 11.95
C SER A 253 2.13 -18.88 12.91
N ASP A 254 2.42 -20.06 13.44
CA ASP A 254 3.60 -20.34 14.23
C ASP A 254 4.13 -21.73 13.83
N ASP A 255 5.36 -21.77 13.32
CA ASP A 255 6.11 -23.01 13.07
C ASP A 255 7.18 -23.25 14.15
N PHE A 256 7.22 -22.41 15.17
CA PHE A 256 8.07 -22.47 16.36
C PHE A 256 9.59 -22.35 16.10
N GLN A 257 10.04 -22.03 14.88
CA GLN A 257 11.47 -22.07 14.55
C GLN A 257 12.32 -20.98 15.22
N ASN A 258 11.75 -19.81 15.54
CA ASN A 258 12.48 -18.72 16.19
C ASN A 258 12.28 -18.65 17.73
N GLU A 259 11.38 -19.47 18.28
CA GLU A 259 11.12 -19.53 19.73
C GLU A 259 12.27 -20.22 20.52
N PRO A 260 12.57 -19.79 21.76
CA PRO A 260 13.72 -20.28 22.52
C PRO A 260 13.48 -21.66 23.16
N LYS A 261 14.31 -22.64 22.80
CA LYS A 261 14.27 -24.01 23.36
C LYS A 261 14.24 -24.02 24.90
N GLY A 262 13.33 -24.82 25.46
CA GLY A 262 13.12 -24.99 26.89
C GLY A 262 12.18 -23.95 27.52
N LYS A 263 11.51 -23.12 26.71
CA LYS A 263 10.43 -22.22 27.12
C LYS A 263 9.12 -22.61 26.42
N PRO A 264 7.93 -22.32 26.99
CA PRO A 264 6.70 -22.31 26.21
C PRO A 264 6.79 -21.26 25.07
N PRO A 265 6.15 -21.48 23.91
CA PRO A 265 6.07 -20.46 22.87
C PRO A 265 5.36 -19.20 23.38
N SER A 266 5.91 -18.04 23.03
CA SER A 266 5.44 -16.71 23.43
C SER A 266 4.09 -16.32 22.81
N SER A 267 3.77 -16.90 21.65
CA SER A 267 2.53 -16.62 20.90
C SER A 267 1.28 -17.33 21.44
N PHE A 268 1.44 -18.20 22.46
CA PHE A 268 0.38 -19.03 23.05
C PHE A 268 0.14 -18.73 24.54
N THR A 269 -1.11 -18.94 24.99
CA THR A 269 -1.53 -19.04 26.40
C THR A 269 -1.91 -20.47 26.72
N PHE A 270 -1.50 -20.96 27.90
CA PHE A 270 -1.63 -22.37 28.28
C PHE A 270 -2.70 -22.56 29.35
N TYR A 271 -3.67 -23.41 29.05
CA TYR A 271 -4.77 -23.83 29.92
C TYR A 271 -4.65 -25.35 30.11
N GLY A 272 -3.73 -25.73 30.98
CA GLY A 272 -3.32 -27.12 31.20
C GLY A 272 -2.01 -27.49 30.49
N GLY A 273 -1.31 -28.46 31.07
CA GLY A 273 -0.09 -29.08 30.54
C GLY A 273 1.19 -28.29 30.72
N SER A 274 2.29 -29.04 30.81
CA SER A 274 3.64 -28.52 30.59
C SER A 274 3.93 -28.50 29.09
N TRP A 275 4.14 -27.31 28.54
CA TRP A 275 4.45 -27.07 27.12
C TRP A 275 5.78 -26.36 26.98
N ILE A 276 6.66 -26.87 26.12
CA ILE A 276 7.98 -26.28 25.82
C ILE A 276 8.32 -26.40 24.34
N ILE A 277 9.15 -25.49 23.85
CA ILE A 277 9.89 -25.68 22.61
C ILE A 277 11.00 -26.69 22.85
N ASP A 278 11.02 -27.75 22.06
CA ASP A 278 12.10 -28.73 22.00
C ASP A 278 12.62 -28.82 20.57
N ARG A 279 13.74 -29.51 20.36
CA ARG A 279 14.26 -29.80 19.01
C ARG A 279 14.05 -31.26 18.66
N ASP A 280 13.47 -31.50 17.49
CA ASP A 280 13.37 -32.83 16.89
C ASP A 280 13.91 -32.81 15.45
N GLU A 281 14.74 -33.80 15.13
CA GLU A 281 15.54 -33.94 13.89
C GLU A 281 16.33 -32.70 13.38
N GLY A 282 16.34 -31.59 14.13
CA GLY A 282 16.99 -30.32 13.80
C GLY A 282 16.05 -29.12 13.81
N MET A 283 14.74 -29.35 13.63
CA MET A 283 13.68 -28.34 13.73
C MET A 283 13.31 -28.10 15.19
N ASN A 284 12.87 -26.89 15.53
CA ASN A 284 12.11 -26.67 16.76
C ASN A 284 10.67 -27.22 16.60
N VAL A 285 10.03 -27.60 17.70
CA VAL A 285 8.60 -27.98 17.75
C VAL A 285 7.98 -27.57 19.09
N CYS A 286 6.71 -27.18 19.10
CA CYS A 286 5.97 -27.00 20.34
C CYS A 286 5.59 -28.38 20.91
N ARG A 287 6.10 -28.71 22.08
CA ARG A 287 6.05 -30.06 22.65
C ARG A 287 5.28 -30.05 23.96
N GLN A 288 4.17 -30.78 23.98
CA GLN A 288 3.55 -31.22 25.23
C GLN A 288 4.48 -32.24 25.89
N VAL A 289 4.84 -32.02 27.15
CA VAL A 289 5.60 -32.99 27.95
C VAL A 289 4.72 -33.66 29.00
N GLU A 290 4.93 -34.96 29.17
CA GLU A 290 4.17 -35.80 30.11
C GLU A 290 4.72 -35.63 31.53
N ASP A 291 4.02 -34.87 32.36
CA ASP A 291 4.24 -34.86 33.81
C ASP A 291 3.92 -36.23 34.43
N GLU A 292 4.65 -36.62 35.49
CA GLU A 292 4.55 -37.95 36.09
C GLU A 292 3.22 -38.21 36.84
N THR A 293 2.39 -37.19 37.03
CA THR A 293 1.11 -37.28 37.73
C THR A 293 -0.01 -37.92 36.88
N PRO A 294 -1.11 -38.39 37.50
CA PRO A 294 -2.29 -38.90 36.78
C PRO A 294 -3.13 -37.75 36.20
N LEU A 295 -2.67 -37.16 35.08
CA LEU A 295 -3.28 -36.01 34.40
C LEU A 295 -4.80 -36.14 34.16
N SER A 296 -5.53 -35.07 34.46
CA SER A 296 -7.00 -35.04 34.55
C SER A 296 -7.65 -34.14 33.49
N PHE A 297 -7.53 -34.58 32.23
CA PHE A 297 -8.19 -34.07 31.01
C PHE A 297 -7.69 -32.74 30.43
N ASP A 298 -7.72 -32.72 29.09
CA ASP A 298 -7.62 -31.57 28.17
C ASP A 298 -6.52 -30.54 28.51
N GLU A 299 -5.27 -30.88 28.20
CA GLU A 299 -4.17 -29.91 28.24
C GLU A 299 -4.22 -29.06 26.96
N ASN A 300 -4.49 -27.75 27.07
CA ASN A 300 -4.74 -26.88 25.92
C ASN A 300 -3.73 -25.73 25.81
N ALA A 301 -3.38 -25.38 24.57
CA ALA A 301 -2.62 -24.18 24.25
C ALA A 301 -3.39 -23.37 23.19
N PHE A 302 -3.65 -22.09 23.47
CA PHE A 302 -4.40 -21.18 22.61
C PHE A 302 -3.54 -20.03 22.10
N ALA A 303 -3.64 -19.69 20.81
CA ALA A 303 -3.02 -18.47 20.29
C ALA A 303 -3.60 -17.24 21.01
N ILE A 304 -2.77 -16.24 21.30
CA ILE A 304 -3.16 -15.06 22.13
C ILE A 304 -4.24 -14.15 21.52
N VAL A 305 -4.70 -14.41 20.29
CA VAL A 305 -5.69 -13.60 19.57
C VAL A 305 -6.98 -14.40 19.29
N GLN A 306 -8.12 -13.71 19.27
CA GLN A 306 -9.43 -14.26 18.89
C GLN A 306 -9.81 -13.89 17.45
N TRP A 307 -10.46 -14.80 16.74
CA TRP A 307 -10.95 -14.57 15.38
C TRP A 307 -12.39 -15.08 15.18
N ARG A 308 -12.95 -14.82 13.99
CA ARG A 308 -14.21 -15.38 13.47
C ARG A 308 -14.04 -15.66 11.97
N ASP A 309 -14.84 -16.58 11.42
CA ASP A 309 -14.84 -16.93 9.99
C ASP A 309 -13.46 -17.40 9.46
N TYR A 310 -12.84 -18.35 10.16
CA TYR A 310 -11.49 -18.85 9.85
C TYR A 310 -11.41 -20.37 9.64
N THR A 311 -10.24 -20.84 9.21
CA THR A 311 -9.80 -22.23 9.19
C THR A 311 -8.57 -22.37 10.07
N VAL A 312 -8.63 -23.18 11.12
CA VAL A 312 -7.44 -23.55 11.91
C VAL A 312 -6.87 -24.87 11.40
N THR A 313 -5.55 -25.01 11.37
CA THR A 313 -4.86 -26.28 11.15
C THR A 313 -3.57 -26.37 11.95
N ALA A 314 -3.12 -27.59 12.25
CA ALA A 314 -1.81 -27.88 12.83
C ALA A 314 -1.40 -29.31 12.49
N LYS A 315 -0.10 -29.57 12.53
CA LYS A 315 0.46 -30.93 12.51
C LYS A 315 0.68 -31.44 13.94
N PHE A 316 0.54 -32.75 14.13
CA PHE A 316 0.74 -33.45 15.39
C PHE A 316 1.60 -34.69 15.16
N TYR A 317 2.58 -34.91 16.03
CA TYR A 317 3.44 -36.09 16.09
C TYR A 317 3.35 -36.71 17.49
N PRO A 318 2.48 -37.71 17.70
CA PRO A 318 2.37 -38.41 18.97
C PRO A 318 3.59 -39.31 19.17
N GLU A 319 4.41 -38.99 20.17
CA GLU A 319 5.67 -39.70 20.43
C GLU A 319 5.47 -40.91 21.36
N LYS A 320 4.52 -40.80 22.29
CA LYS A 320 4.28 -41.79 23.35
C LYS A 320 2.86 -41.64 23.89
N THR A 321 2.04 -42.67 23.78
CA THR A 321 0.60 -42.62 24.05
C THR A 321 0.18 -43.53 25.21
N ARG A 322 -0.84 -43.12 25.99
CA ARG A 322 -1.51 -43.98 26.98
C ARG A 322 -2.74 -44.67 26.32
N PRO A 323 -3.29 -45.78 26.86
CA PRO A 323 -4.42 -46.53 26.23
C PRO A 323 -5.72 -45.74 25.98
N VAL A 324 -5.86 -44.56 26.57
CA VAL A 324 -6.84 -43.53 26.19
C VAL A 324 -6.08 -42.21 26.12
N TRP A 325 -5.94 -41.67 24.91
CA TRP A 325 -5.18 -40.48 24.56
C TRP A 325 -5.83 -39.75 23.38
N GLY A 326 -5.39 -38.52 23.12
CA GLY A 326 -5.76 -37.78 21.92
C GLY A 326 -4.97 -36.50 21.69
N CYS A 327 -5.17 -35.93 20.50
CA CYS A 327 -4.64 -34.64 20.07
C CYS A 327 -5.61 -33.99 19.07
N GLY A 328 -5.53 -32.66 18.87
CA GLY A 328 -6.42 -31.96 17.95
C GLY A 328 -6.31 -30.44 17.96
N VAL A 329 -7.14 -29.79 17.14
CA VAL A 329 -7.24 -28.32 17.04
C VAL A 329 -8.56 -27.80 17.64
N ILE A 330 -8.47 -26.66 18.32
CA ILE A 330 -9.61 -25.92 18.86
C ILE A 330 -9.92 -24.73 17.94
N GLY A 331 -11.18 -24.64 17.53
CA GLY A 331 -11.67 -23.79 16.44
C GLY A 331 -12.40 -22.52 16.88
N TYR A 332 -12.81 -22.44 18.14
CA TYR A 332 -13.05 -21.23 18.92
C TYR A 332 -12.82 -21.65 20.38
N TYR A 333 -12.22 -20.81 21.21
CA TYR A 333 -12.19 -20.94 22.67
C TYR A 333 -12.46 -19.59 23.32
N THR A 334 -13.36 -19.57 24.31
CA THR A 334 -13.57 -18.44 25.21
C THR A 334 -14.14 -18.94 26.54
N VAL A 335 -13.97 -18.17 27.60
CA VAL A 335 -14.52 -18.47 28.93
C VAL A 335 -15.37 -17.30 29.38
N ASP A 336 -16.54 -17.57 29.96
CA ASP A 336 -17.41 -16.58 30.61
C ASP A 336 -17.95 -17.09 31.96
N GLU A 337 -18.90 -16.36 32.56
CA GLU A 337 -19.51 -16.68 33.85
C GLU A 337 -20.23 -18.05 33.89
N VAL A 338 -20.53 -18.64 32.71
CA VAL A 338 -21.22 -19.94 32.56
C VAL A 338 -20.23 -21.07 32.25
N GLY A 339 -18.95 -20.75 31.99
CA GLY A 339 -17.86 -21.71 31.82
C GLY A 339 -17.13 -21.61 30.49
N GLU A 340 -16.62 -22.74 30.01
CA GLU A 340 -15.84 -22.84 28.77
C GLU A 340 -16.73 -23.03 27.54
N HIS A 341 -16.43 -22.31 26.47
CA HIS A 341 -17.14 -22.38 25.20
C HIS A 341 -16.17 -22.69 24.07
N PHE A 342 -16.34 -23.84 23.40
CA PHE A 342 -15.44 -24.20 22.31
C PHE A 342 -16.04 -25.09 21.21
N TYR A 343 -15.40 -25.07 20.04
CA TYR A 343 -15.48 -26.16 19.06
C TYR A 343 -14.12 -26.84 18.98
N ARG A 344 -14.08 -28.18 19.01
CA ARG A 344 -12.81 -28.93 18.88
C ARG A 344 -12.91 -30.07 17.87
N LEU A 345 -11.85 -30.21 17.06
CA LEU A 345 -11.60 -31.35 16.18
C LEU A 345 -10.44 -32.15 16.79
N TRP A 346 -10.68 -33.40 17.18
CA TRP A 346 -9.69 -34.20 17.91
C TRP A 346 -9.76 -35.68 17.59
N HIS A 347 -8.61 -36.36 17.63
CA HIS A 347 -8.54 -37.82 17.54
C HIS A 347 -8.63 -38.46 18.92
N ALA A 348 -9.44 -39.52 19.06
CA ALA A 348 -9.20 -40.56 20.05
C ALA A 348 -9.81 -41.90 19.58
N ARG A 349 -9.28 -43.02 20.10
CA ARG A 349 -9.78 -44.40 19.85
C ARG A 349 -9.87 -44.80 18.36
N GLY A 350 -9.11 -44.17 17.45
CA GLY A 350 -9.09 -44.50 16.02
C GLY A 350 -10.14 -43.76 15.17
N VAL A 351 -10.78 -42.73 15.72
CA VAL A 351 -11.66 -41.79 14.99
C VAL A 351 -11.26 -40.35 15.29
N ILE A 352 -11.53 -39.45 14.34
CA ILE A 352 -11.67 -38.03 14.69
C ILE A 352 -13.10 -37.75 15.16
N MET A 353 -13.22 -36.79 16.07
CA MET A 353 -14.46 -36.32 16.67
C MET A 353 -14.53 -34.80 16.56
N LEU A 354 -15.73 -34.30 16.30
CA LEU A 354 -16.09 -32.89 16.41
C LEU A 354 -17.04 -32.73 17.60
N ASP A 355 -16.67 -31.89 18.57
CA ASP A 355 -17.52 -31.53 19.71
C ASP A 355 -17.74 -30.01 19.75
N LYS A 356 -18.89 -29.60 20.31
CA LYS A 356 -19.17 -28.25 20.83
C LYS A 356 -19.23 -28.31 22.34
N ARG A 357 -18.69 -27.30 23.03
CA ARG A 357 -18.99 -27.01 24.42
C ARG A 357 -19.63 -25.62 24.55
N ASP A 358 -20.65 -25.56 25.39
CA ASP A 358 -21.47 -24.37 25.67
C ASP A 358 -21.63 -24.31 27.20
N GLY A 359 -20.73 -23.58 27.87
CA GLY A 359 -20.59 -23.55 29.33
C GLY A 359 -20.25 -24.92 29.94
N GLU A 360 -21.10 -25.41 30.86
CA GLU A 360 -20.93 -26.73 31.47
C GLU A 360 -21.23 -27.91 30.53
N GLN A 361 -21.96 -27.71 29.42
CA GLN A 361 -22.45 -28.80 28.57
C GLN A 361 -21.56 -29.04 27.35
N THR A 362 -21.13 -30.29 27.15
CA THR A 362 -20.41 -30.74 25.96
C THR A 362 -21.31 -31.62 25.08
N PHE A 363 -21.46 -31.23 23.82
CA PHE A 363 -22.26 -31.88 22.80
C PHE A 363 -21.34 -32.51 21.74
N HIS A 364 -21.45 -33.83 21.55
CA HIS A 364 -20.80 -34.49 20.41
C HIS A 364 -21.57 -34.18 19.12
N ILE A 365 -20.90 -33.57 18.13
CA ILE A 365 -21.50 -33.23 16.83
C ILE A 365 -21.41 -34.41 15.87
N GLY A 366 -20.27 -35.12 15.84
CA GLY A 366 -20.08 -36.28 14.98
C GLY A 366 -18.63 -36.78 14.95
N SER A 367 -18.44 -37.94 14.32
CA SER A 367 -17.14 -38.60 14.22
C SER A 367 -16.93 -39.26 12.86
N ALA A 368 -15.67 -39.37 12.43
CA ALA A 368 -15.27 -40.00 11.17
C ALA A 368 -14.06 -40.92 11.38
N PRO A 369 -13.94 -42.04 10.64
CA PRO A 369 -12.77 -42.92 10.71
C PRO A 369 -11.49 -42.18 10.28
N MET A 370 -10.54 -42.08 11.19
CA MET A 370 -9.19 -41.55 10.93
C MET A 370 -8.25 -42.08 12.00
N ARG A 371 -7.22 -42.81 11.58
CA ARG A 371 -6.22 -43.40 12.47
C ARG A 371 -5.02 -42.48 12.56
N VAL A 372 -4.79 -41.89 13.73
CA VAL A 372 -3.48 -41.33 14.07
C VAL A 372 -2.62 -42.44 14.67
N GLU A 373 -1.36 -42.52 14.26
CA GLU A 373 -0.40 -43.54 14.69
C GLU A 373 0.73 -42.88 15.50
N GLU A 374 1.28 -43.61 16.48
CA GLU A 374 2.46 -43.17 17.24
C GLU A 374 3.71 -43.20 16.35
N GLY A 375 4.56 -42.18 16.44
CA GLY A 375 5.74 -42.02 15.59
C GLY A 375 5.45 -41.58 14.14
N LYS A 376 4.31 -40.92 13.89
CA LYS A 376 3.97 -40.34 12.58
C LYS A 376 3.32 -38.97 12.68
N TRP A 377 3.59 -38.12 11.69
CA TRP A 377 2.91 -36.84 11.53
C TRP A 377 1.50 -37.05 10.97
N CYS A 378 0.51 -36.41 11.60
CA CYS A 378 -0.81 -36.18 11.03
C CYS A 378 -1.13 -34.68 11.03
N THR A 379 -1.93 -34.22 10.07
CA THR A 379 -2.45 -32.85 10.02
C THR A 379 -3.94 -32.88 10.33
N MET A 380 -4.43 -31.93 11.12
CA MET A 380 -5.87 -31.72 11.35
C MET A 380 -6.25 -30.29 10.95
N GLN A 381 -7.41 -30.12 10.31
CA GLN A 381 -7.91 -28.84 9.80
C GLN A 381 -9.40 -28.68 10.09
N MET A 382 -9.80 -27.56 10.69
CA MET A 382 -11.20 -27.21 10.96
C MET A 382 -11.52 -25.81 10.42
N ARG A 383 -12.45 -25.73 9.46
CA ARG A 383 -13.00 -24.51 8.87
C ARG A 383 -14.32 -24.15 9.54
N LEU A 384 -14.41 -22.97 10.14
CA LEU A 384 -15.60 -22.43 10.80
C LEU A 384 -16.11 -21.24 9.98
N GLN A 385 -17.05 -21.47 9.08
CA GLN A 385 -17.48 -20.48 8.08
C GLN A 385 -18.83 -19.84 8.43
N THR A 386 -18.91 -18.51 8.45
CA THR A 386 -20.17 -17.80 8.75
C THR A 386 -21.16 -17.95 7.58
N HIS A 387 -22.40 -18.34 7.88
CA HIS A 387 -23.50 -18.47 6.91
C HIS A 387 -24.70 -17.60 7.31
N SER A 388 -25.68 -17.42 6.42
CA SER A 388 -26.96 -16.74 6.72
C SER A 388 -27.83 -17.41 7.79
N ASP A 389 -27.46 -18.64 8.17
CA ASP A 389 -28.29 -19.60 8.88
C ASP A 389 -27.63 -20.11 10.18
N GLY A 390 -26.39 -19.68 10.46
CA GLY A 390 -25.54 -20.28 11.47
C GLY A 390 -24.06 -20.30 11.08
N LEU A 391 -23.28 -21.17 11.72
CA LEU A 391 -21.86 -21.41 11.44
C LEU A 391 -21.67 -22.78 10.79
N LEU A 392 -21.16 -22.81 9.56
CA LEU A 392 -20.82 -24.02 8.82
C LEU A 392 -19.40 -24.48 9.20
N ILE A 393 -19.32 -25.47 10.08
CA ILE A 393 -18.10 -26.11 10.54
C ILE A 393 -17.78 -27.30 9.65
N ARG A 394 -16.53 -27.40 9.17
CA ARG A 394 -16.08 -28.46 8.26
C ARG A 394 -14.68 -28.92 8.60
N VAL A 395 -14.44 -30.23 8.61
CA VAL A 395 -13.17 -30.80 9.12
C VAL A 395 -12.49 -31.77 8.16
N LYS A 396 -11.16 -31.78 8.19
CA LYS A 396 -10.29 -32.76 7.54
C LYS A 396 -9.21 -33.20 8.54
N ALA A 397 -8.75 -34.43 8.39
CA ALA A 397 -7.56 -34.94 9.04
C ALA A 397 -6.91 -35.98 8.13
N TRP A 398 -5.58 -36.02 8.10
CA TRP A 398 -4.83 -36.93 7.23
C TRP A 398 -3.42 -37.16 7.78
N SER A 399 -2.76 -38.21 7.31
CA SER A 399 -1.35 -38.49 7.55
C SER A 399 -0.63 -38.52 6.20
N ASP A 400 0.65 -38.14 6.19
CA ASP A 400 1.49 -37.97 4.99
C ASP A 400 1.01 -36.84 4.04
N GLU A 401 1.76 -36.52 2.98
CA GLU A 401 1.81 -35.15 2.40
C GLU A 401 0.55 -34.61 1.67
N GLN A 402 -0.51 -35.38 1.42
CA GLN A 402 -1.60 -34.95 0.53
C GLN A 402 -2.94 -34.73 1.25
N GLU A 403 -3.40 -33.47 1.29
CA GLU A 403 -4.73 -33.09 1.82
C GLU A 403 -5.85 -33.85 1.07
N PRO A 404 -6.81 -34.49 1.78
CA PRO A 404 -7.95 -35.14 1.15
C PRO A 404 -8.84 -34.09 0.49
N LYS A 405 -9.37 -34.38 -0.71
CA LYS A 405 -10.18 -33.41 -1.47
C LYS A 405 -11.49 -33.05 -0.75
N GLU A 406 -12.21 -34.08 -0.30
CA GLU A 406 -13.49 -33.97 0.40
C GLU A 406 -13.30 -33.64 1.90
N TRP A 407 -14.37 -33.11 2.53
CA TRP A 407 -14.43 -32.92 3.97
C TRP A 407 -14.87 -34.23 4.66
N LEU A 408 -14.29 -34.53 5.83
CA LEU A 408 -14.62 -35.75 6.59
C LEU A 408 -15.92 -35.60 7.39
N LEU A 409 -16.23 -34.38 7.87
CA LEU A 409 -17.55 -33.99 8.39
C LEU A 409 -17.84 -32.54 7.95
N GLU A 410 -19.12 -32.25 7.69
CA GLU A 410 -19.66 -30.89 7.60
C GLU A 410 -20.88 -30.77 8.56
N TYR A 411 -21.00 -29.65 9.27
CA TYR A 411 -22.08 -29.39 10.24
C TYR A 411 -22.46 -27.91 10.25
N LEU A 412 -23.76 -27.59 10.29
CA LEU A 412 -24.27 -26.22 10.39
C LEU A 412 -24.86 -25.98 11.78
N ASP A 413 -24.11 -25.30 12.65
CA ASP A 413 -24.59 -24.89 13.97
C ASP A 413 -25.50 -23.66 13.84
N ARG A 414 -26.79 -23.83 14.14
CA ARG A 414 -27.80 -22.75 14.06
C ARG A 414 -27.87 -21.89 15.34
N THR A 415 -27.15 -22.26 16.40
CA THR A 415 -26.98 -21.46 17.63
C THR A 415 -25.48 -21.30 17.95
N PRO A 416 -24.69 -20.70 17.03
CA PRO A 416 -23.24 -20.81 17.07
C PRO A 416 -22.57 -19.99 18.18
N LEU A 417 -21.42 -20.47 18.64
CA LEU A 417 -20.56 -19.75 19.59
C LEU A 417 -20.05 -18.45 18.96
N LYS A 418 -19.86 -17.42 19.79
CA LYS A 418 -19.60 -16.02 19.38
C LYS A 418 -18.15 -15.75 18.93
N GLY A 419 -17.46 -16.71 18.32
CA GLY A 419 -16.02 -16.64 18.04
C GLY A 419 -15.17 -17.03 19.26
N GLY A 420 -13.84 -16.98 19.09
CA GLY A 420 -12.89 -17.28 20.14
C GLY A 420 -11.47 -17.47 19.63
N GLN A 421 -10.57 -17.88 20.52
CA GLN A 421 -9.17 -18.20 20.20
C GLN A 421 -9.08 -19.48 19.38
N ALA A 422 -8.09 -19.55 18.49
CA ALA A 422 -7.66 -20.82 17.90
C ALA A 422 -6.65 -21.49 18.85
N GLY A 423 -6.54 -22.82 18.80
CA GLY A 423 -5.55 -23.51 19.63
C GLY A 423 -5.34 -24.98 19.27
N VAL A 424 -4.54 -25.63 20.08
CA VAL A 424 -4.28 -27.07 20.05
C VAL A 424 -4.59 -27.70 21.40
N LEU A 425 -4.98 -28.96 21.37
CA LEU A 425 -5.20 -29.79 22.55
C LEU A 425 -4.41 -31.09 22.44
N VAL A 426 -3.89 -31.55 23.57
CA VAL A 426 -3.28 -32.87 23.74
C VAL A 426 -3.74 -33.40 25.09
N PHE A 427 -4.06 -34.69 25.18
CA PHE A 427 -4.26 -35.32 26.49
C PHE A 427 -3.69 -36.74 26.52
N ARG A 428 -3.01 -37.05 27.63
CA ARG A 428 -2.48 -38.39 27.94
C ARG A 428 -1.56 -39.00 26.85
N ALA A 429 -0.86 -38.16 26.10
CA ALA A 429 0.23 -38.52 25.20
C ALA A 429 1.29 -37.42 25.22
N LYS A 430 2.57 -37.80 25.13
CA LYS A 430 3.62 -36.86 24.73
C LYS A 430 3.47 -36.61 23.24
N CYS A 431 3.40 -35.34 22.83
CA CYS A 431 3.10 -34.97 21.46
C CYS A 431 3.85 -33.69 21.05
N ALA A 432 4.49 -33.72 19.89
CA ALA A 432 5.00 -32.52 19.24
C ALA A 432 3.96 -31.94 18.28
N VAL A 433 3.96 -30.61 18.16
CA VAL A 433 3.06 -29.79 17.35
C VAL A 433 3.90 -28.87 16.49
N ASP A 434 3.53 -28.75 15.23
CA ASP A 434 4.22 -27.97 14.20
C ASP A 434 3.19 -27.32 13.23
N ASP A 435 3.64 -26.32 12.48
CA ASP A 435 2.92 -25.73 11.34
C ASP A 435 1.51 -25.22 11.70
N PHE A 436 1.35 -24.66 12.91
CA PHE A 436 0.08 -24.14 13.40
C PHE A 436 -0.32 -22.91 12.57
N LYS A 437 -1.50 -22.93 11.96
CA LYS A 437 -1.98 -21.86 11.08
C LYS A 437 -3.46 -21.58 11.30
N VAL A 438 -3.80 -20.30 11.27
CA VAL A 438 -5.17 -19.79 11.20
C VAL A 438 -5.29 -19.02 9.88
N PHE A 439 -6.18 -19.44 8.99
CA PHE A 439 -6.45 -18.77 7.73
C PHE A 439 -7.84 -18.11 7.73
N SER A 440 -8.00 -16.93 7.14
CA SER A 440 -9.31 -16.33 6.93
C SER A 440 -10.09 -17.06 5.85
N ASN A 441 -11.36 -17.40 6.10
CA ASN A 441 -12.23 -17.99 5.06
C ASN A 441 -12.68 -16.96 4.01
N THR A 442 -12.55 -15.67 4.31
CA THR A 442 -12.89 -14.55 3.43
C THR A 442 -11.67 -13.63 3.24
N GLY A 443 -11.40 -13.21 2.00
CA GLY A 443 -10.27 -12.30 1.73
C GLY A 443 -10.53 -10.92 2.33
N ILE A 444 -9.48 -10.26 2.86
CA ILE A 444 -9.56 -8.85 3.26
C ILE A 444 -9.98 -7.99 2.05
N GLY A 445 -10.80 -6.96 2.31
CA GLY A 445 -11.38 -6.11 1.27
C GLY A 445 -12.60 -6.73 0.54
N MET A 446 -13.05 -7.94 0.90
CA MET A 446 -14.33 -8.45 0.38
C MET A 446 -15.51 -7.68 0.97
N ARG A 447 -16.29 -7.03 0.09
CA ARG A 447 -17.57 -6.37 0.43
C ARG A 447 -18.55 -7.38 1.02
N ARG A 448 -18.75 -7.27 2.33
CA ARG A 448 -19.80 -7.94 3.10
C ARG A 448 -21.12 -7.24 2.85
N LYS A 449 -22.23 -7.95 3.03
CA LYS A 449 -23.57 -7.42 2.79
C LYS A 449 -24.55 -7.89 3.85
N VAL A 450 -25.07 -6.95 4.63
CA VAL A 450 -26.16 -7.19 5.59
C VAL A 450 -27.47 -6.64 5.04
N VAL A 451 -28.57 -7.31 5.37
CA VAL A 451 -29.93 -6.93 4.98
C VAL A 451 -30.80 -6.92 6.23
N LEU A 452 -31.02 -5.73 6.77
CA LEU A 452 -31.87 -5.48 7.93
C LEU A 452 -33.31 -5.32 7.43
N GLN A 453 -34.17 -6.30 7.68
CA GLN A 453 -35.57 -6.29 7.22
C GLN A 453 -36.49 -6.92 8.27
N VAL A 454 -37.54 -6.18 8.65
CA VAL A 454 -38.50 -6.60 9.68
C VAL A 454 -39.11 -7.96 9.35
N GLY A 455 -39.11 -8.88 10.32
CA GLY A 455 -39.73 -10.21 10.17
C GLY A 455 -38.95 -11.19 9.28
N LYS A 456 -37.75 -10.84 8.83
CA LYS A 456 -36.90 -11.71 8.00
C LYS A 456 -35.57 -11.99 8.72
N GLY A 457 -35.18 -13.26 8.78
CA GLY A 457 -33.94 -13.68 9.45
C GLY A 457 -33.91 -13.42 10.97
N GLY A 458 -35.07 -13.23 11.60
CA GLY A 458 -35.17 -12.94 13.03
C GLY A 458 -34.94 -11.48 13.44
N PHE A 459 -34.75 -10.56 12.50
CA PHE A 459 -34.49 -9.15 12.80
C PHE A 459 -35.72 -8.42 13.36
N ASP A 460 -35.59 -7.93 14.60
CA ASP A 460 -36.59 -7.21 15.40
C ASP A 460 -36.20 -5.75 15.70
N GLY A 461 -34.93 -5.38 15.53
CA GLY A 461 -34.36 -4.04 15.77
C GLY A 461 -34.84 -2.95 14.82
N TYR A 462 -36.14 -2.65 14.79
CA TYR A 462 -36.74 -1.64 13.93
C TYR A 462 -37.82 -0.82 14.66
N LYS A 463 -37.87 0.48 14.41
CA LYS A 463 -38.92 1.38 14.93
C LYS A 463 -39.40 2.32 13.83
N GLU A 464 -40.67 2.69 13.87
CA GLU A 464 -41.27 3.65 12.92
C GLU A 464 -42.33 4.52 13.59
N ALA A 465 -42.47 5.76 13.13
CA ALA A 465 -43.55 6.66 13.54
C ALA A 465 -43.96 7.62 12.42
N LEU A 466 -45.23 8.02 12.42
CA LEU A 466 -45.78 9.06 11.56
C LEU A 466 -46.07 10.31 12.41
N ILE A 467 -45.66 11.48 11.95
CA ILE A 467 -45.98 12.77 12.59
C ILE A 467 -46.56 13.74 11.56
N THR A 468 -47.50 14.59 11.95
CA THR A 468 -48.14 15.58 11.05
C THR A 468 -48.46 16.89 11.76
N ASN A 469 -48.33 18.01 11.04
CA ASN A 469 -48.69 19.32 11.56
C ASN A 469 -50.21 19.53 11.72
N THR A 470 -51.04 18.64 11.16
CA THR A 470 -52.51 18.69 11.27
C THR A 470 -53.04 18.17 12.61
N ALA A 471 -52.23 17.38 13.33
CA ALA A 471 -52.55 16.81 14.64
C ALA A 471 -51.31 16.91 15.55
N PRO A 472 -50.81 18.13 15.84
CA PRO A 472 -49.40 18.34 16.17
C PRO A 472 -49.00 17.88 17.59
N LYS A 473 -49.98 17.54 18.44
CA LYS A 473 -49.81 17.01 19.80
C LYS A 473 -50.17 15.53 19.93
N GLU A 474 -50.59 14.89 18.85
CA GLU A 474 -51.09 13.51 18.88
C GLU A 474 -49.99 12.54 18.43
N VAL A 475 -49.91 11.40 19.12
CA VAL A 475 -49.13 10.24 18.67
C VAL A 475 -49.98 9.49 17.65
N MET A 476 -49.45 9.29 16.45
CA MET A 476 -50.19 8.54 15.42
C MET A 476 -50.21 7.04 15.72
N PRO A 477 -51.35 6.35 15.47
CA PRO A 477 -51.44 4.91 15.63
C PRO A 477 -50.62 4.18 14.57
N THR A 478 -50.03 3.04 14.93
CA THR A 478 -49.36 2.14 14.00
C THR A 478 -50.39 1.55 13.02
N ALA A 479 -50.07 1.51 11.73
CA ALA A 479 -50.90 0.95 10.67
C ALA A 479 -50.01 0.24 9.64
N GLN A 480 -50.58 -0.73 8.91
CA GLN A 480 -49.84 -1.54 7.91
C GLN A 480 -49.25 -0.71 6.76
N THR A 481 -49.71 0.53 6.58
CA THR A 481 -49.15 1.51 5.66
C THR A 481 -48.90 2.84 6.36
N ILE A 482 -47.92 3.59 5.85
CA ILE A 482 -47.49 4.89 6.37
C ILE A 482 -47.43 5.91 5.23
N THR A 483 -48.16 7.02 5.39
CA THR A 483 -48.43 7.98 4.31
C THR A 483 -47.67 9.29 4.51
N LEU A 484 -46.79 9.59 3.56
CA LEU A 484 -46.07 10.84 3.46
C LEU A 484 -46.90 11.84 2.63
N LEU A 485 -47.17 13.02 3.19
CA LEU A 485 -48.10 14.01 2.66
C LEU A 485 -47.50 15.41 2.68
N LYS A 486 -47.71 16.18 1.61
CA LYS A 486 -47.41 17.62 1.53
C LYS A 486 -48.45 18.27 0.62
N LYS A 487 -49.59 18.66 1.20
CA LYS A 487 -50.72 19.25 0.46
C LYS A 487 -51.21 20.50 1.15
N ASP A 488 -51.04 21.62 0.45
CA ASP A 488 -51.40 22.98 0.88
C ASP A 488 -50.75 23.40 2.20
N LYS A 489 -51.45 23.28 3.35
CA LYS A 489 -50.84 23.48 4.68
C LYS A 489 -50.54 22.18 5.43
N ALA A 490 -51.08 21.04 5.00
CA ALA A 490 -50.87 19.75 5.65
C ALA A 490 -49.52 19.15 5.25
N VAL A 491 -48.71 18.77 6.24
CA VAL A 491 -47.41 18.11 6.06
C VAL A 491 -47.28 16.97 7.06
N SER A 492 -47.03 15.76 6.56
CA SER A 492 -46.58 14.63 7.38
C SER A 492 -45.12 14.27 7.09
N ARG A 493 -44.48 13.64 8.08
CA ARG A 493 -43.11 13.12 8.04
C ARG A 493 -43.11 11.73 8.65
N ILE A 494 -42.24 10.86 8.13
CA ILE A 494 -42.04 9.50 8.65
C ILE A 494 -40.68 9.46 9.35
N LEU A 495 -40.65 8.96 10.58
CA LEU A 495 -39.44 8.61 11.31
C LEU A 495 -39.23 7.10 11.21
N LEU A 496 -38.01 6.69 10.88
CA LEU A 496 -37.56 5.29 10.80
C LEU A 496 -36.30 5.11 11.65
N TRP A 497 -36.14 3.94 12.26
CA TRP A 497 -34.93 3.56 12.98
C TRP A 497 -34.63 2.09 12.72
N PHE A 498 -33.36 1.78 12.47
CA PHE A 498 -32.84 0.43 12.34
C PHE A 498 -31.71 0.26 13.34
N ASP A 499 -31.66 -0.89 14.02
CA ASP A 499 -30.50 -1.23 14.83
C ASP A 499 -29.31 -1.59 13.94
N LEU A 500 -28.21 -0.85 14.11
CA LEU A 500 -26.96 -1.03 13.39
C LEU A 500 -25.90 -1.74 14.26
N SER A 501 -26.21 -2.10 15.52
CA SER A 501 -25.30 -2.80 16.44
C SER A 501 -24.80 -4.16 15.93
N SER A 502 -25.51 -4.75 14.97
CA SER A 502 -25.12 -5.97 14.27
C SER A 502 -23.94 -5.79 13.29
N LEU A 503 -23.59 -4.55 12.93
CA LEU A 503 -22.33 -4.22 12.26
C LEU A 503 -21.20 -4.17 13.30
N PRO A 504 -20.06 -4.84 13.07
CA PRO A 504 -18.86 -4.61 13.87
C PRO A 504 -18.48 -3.12 13.89
N SER A 505 -18.02 -2.61 15.03
CA SER A 505 -17.69 -1.19 15.29
C SER A 505 -16.60 -0.58 14.40
N VAL A 506 -15.98 -1.41 13.57
CA VAL A 506 -14.94 -1.09 12.58
C VAL A 506 -15.49 -0.89 11.16
N SER A 507 -16.77 -1.20 10.90
CA SER A 507 -17.27 -1.47 9.55
C SER A 507 -17.20 -0.24 8.63
N VAL A 508 -16.38 -0.32 7.57
CA VAL A 508 -16.30 0.71 6.53
C VAL A 508 -17.45 0.52 5.55
N VAL A 509 -18.48 1.35 5.68
CA VAL A 509 -19.74 1.31 4.92
C VAL A 509 -19.52 1.88 3.53
N ARG A 510 -19.31 0.99 2.55
CA ARG A 510 -19.17 1.37 1.14
C ARG A 510 -20.49 1.75 0.49
N LYS A 511 -21.62 1.23 0.98
CA LYS A 511 -22.96 1.56 0.47
C LYS A 511 -24.08 1.26 1.48
N ALA A 512 -25.10 2.11 1.56
CA ALA A 512 -26.33 1.81 2.30
C ALA A 512 -27.58 2.25 1.52
N ILE A 513 -28.42 1.29 1.15
CA ILE A 513 -29.69 1.51 0.45
C ILE A 513 -30.86 1.23 1.39
N LEU A 514 -31.66 2.26 1.67
CA LEU A 514 -32.98 2.12 2.28
C LEU A 514 -34.00 1.85 1.18
N SER A 515 -34.62 0.66 1.20
CA SER A 515 -35.73 0.28 0.32
C SER A 515 -37.07 0.40 1.06
N LEU A 516 -38.00 1.18 0.51
CA LEU A 516 -39.41 1.24 0.94
C LEU A 516 -40.32 0.85 -0.23
N TYR A 517 -41.38 0.07 0.00
CA TYR A 517 -42.32 -0.31 -1.06
C TYR A 517 -43.51 0.66 -1.10
N ALA A 518 -43.64 1.42 -2.19
CA ALA A 518 -44.73 2.37 -2.40
C ALA A 518 -45.95 1.67 -3.01
N LEU A 519 -47.09 1.74 -2.32
CA LEU A 519 -48.38 1.17 -2.74
C LEU A 519 -49.28 2.15 -3.50
N LYS A 520 -49.21 3.45 -3.18
CA LYS A 520 -49.97 4.50 -3.87
C LYS A 520 -49.13 5.77 -3.98
N CYS A 521 -49.30 6.52 -5.07
CA CYS A 521 -48.67 7.82 -5.26
C CYS A 521 -49.60 8.70 -6.12
N ASP A 522 -50.12 9.79 -5.54
CA ASP A 522 -51.22 10.56 -6.15
C ASP A 522 -50.73 11.67 -7.10
N SER A 523 -49.41 11.85 -7.20
CA SER A 523 -48.76 13.02 -7.79
C SER A 523 -47.27 12.79 -7.99
N ASN A 524 -46.66 13.44 -8.99
CA ASN A 524 -45.20 13.49 -9.09
C ASN A 524 -44.61 14.31 -7.93
N ILE A 525 -43.89 13.64 -7.02
CA ILE A 525 -43.25 14.24 -5.84
C ILE A 525 -41.82 13.73 -5.70
N THR A 526 -40.99 14.47 -4.97
CA THR A 526 -39.63 14.06 -4.61
C THR A 526 -39.53 13.91 -3.10
N VAL A 527 -39.16 12.72 -2.65
CA VAL A 527 -39.00 12.38 -1.24
C VAL A 527 -37.52 12.42 -0.89
N GLY A 528 -37.15 13.21 0.12
CA GLY A 528 -35.81 13.25 0.68
C GLY A 528 -35.73 12.54 2.03
N VAL A 529 -34.55 12.03 2.36
CA VAL A 529 -34.26 11.28 3.61
C VAL A 529 -33.09 11.94 4.32
N PHE A 530 -33.22 12.18 5.63
CA PHE A 530 -32.27 12.93 6.45
C PHE A 530 -32.00 12.18 7.76
N ARG A 531 -30.84 12.39 8.42
CA ARG A 531 -30.64 11.93 9.81
C ARG A 531 -31.44 12.79 10.80
N VAL A 532 -31.99 12.17 11.83
CA VAL A 532 -32.60 12.87 12.98
C VAL A 532 -31.49 13.36 13.92
N LEU A 533 -31.64 14.54 14.51
CA LEU A 533 -30.63 15.17 15.38
C LEU A 533 -30.89 15.00 16.88
N LYS A 534 -32.01 14.37 17.28
CA LYS A 534 -32.33 14.00 18.66
C LYS A 534 -32.94 12.60 18.69
N GLN A 535 -32.69 11.88 19.78
CA GLN A 535 -33.35 10.62 20.06
C GLN A 535 -34.87 10.83 20.20
N TRP A 536 -35.66 9.89 19.68
CA TRP A 536 -37.13 9.91 19.72
C TRP A 536 -37.68 8.57 20.21
N GLU A 537 -38.88 8.60 20.79
CA GLU A 537 -39.50 7.43 21.40
C GLU A 537 -40.78 7.01 20.64
N GLN A 538 -40.77 5.80 20.10
CA GLN A 538 -41.92 5.22 19.42
C GLN A 538 -43.10 5.08 20.40
N GLY A 539 -44.27 5.58 20.01
CA GLY A 539 -45.44 5.62 20.91
C GLY A 539 -45.52 6.88 21.81
N LYS A 540 -44.52 7.77 21.80
CA LYS A 540 -44.60 9.11 22.43
C LYS A 540 -44.27 10.27 21.49
N VAL A 541 -43.58 10.02 20.37
CA VAL A 541 -43.19 11.05 19.40
C VAL A 541 -44.41 11.70 18.72
N THR A 542 -44.35 13.02 18.56
CA THR A 542 -45.38 13.87 17.94
C THR A 542 -44.72 14.93 17.05
N TRP A 543 -45.51 15.79 16.39
CA TRP A 543 -44.97 16.91 15.62
C TRP A 543 -44.28 17.97 16.49
N LEU A 544 -44.64 18.11 17.78
CA LEU A 544 -44.03 19.10 18.67
C LEU A 544 -42.94 18.53 19.58
N SER A 545 -42.93 17.21 19.83
CA SER A 545 -42.03 16.56 20.79
C SER A 545 -41.44 15.24 20.28
N PRO A 546 -40.14 14.95 20.50
CA PRO A 546 -39.55 13.64 20.22
C PRO A 546 -40.02 12.51 21.15
N ASN A 547 -40.48 12.83 22.37
CA ASN A 547 -40.69 11.84 23.44
C ASN A 547 -41.86 12.15 24.40
N GLY A 548 -42.68 13.16 24.10
CA GLY A 548 -43.78 13.64 24.95
C GLY A 548 -43.40 14.70 25.99
N GLU A 549 -42.10 14.85 26.29
CA GLU A 549 -41.61 15.71 27.39
C GLU A 549 -40.81 16.92 26.89
N GLN A 550 -39.87 16.69 25.95
CA GLN A 550 -39.02 17.73 25.37
C GLN A 550 -39.67 18.34 24.11
N SER A 551 -39.17 19.48 23.64
CA SER A 551 -39.55 20.01 22.32
C SER A 551 -38.53 19.66 21.24
N TRP A 552 -39.00 19.47 20.01
CA TRP A 552 -38.14 19.67 18.84
C TRP A 552 -37.68 21.14 18.80
N ASN A 553 -36.49 21.43 18.26
CA ASN A 553 -36.05 22.80 17.98
C ASN A 553 -36.92 23.39 16.86
N THR A 554 -37.24 22.57 15.85
CA THR A 554 -38.21 22.89 14.80
C THR A 554 -39.37 21.89 14.82
N PRO A 555 -40.64 22.37 14.90
CA PRO A 555 -41.82 21.51 14.78
C PRO A 555 -41.78 20.58 13.55
N GLY A 556 -41.91 19.28 13.81
CA GLY A 556 -41.89 18.20 12.84
C GLY A 556 -40.59 17.39 12.80
N GLY A 557 -39.67 17.57 13.76
CA GLY A 557 -38.40 16.84 13.80
C GLY A 557 -37.21 17.73 13.47
N ASP A 558 -36.11 17.53 14.21
CA ASP A 558 -34.83 18.22 14.03
C ASP A 558 -33.94 17.43 13.06
N PHE A 559 -33.61 18.02 11.91
CA PHE A 559 -32.78 17.42 10.84
C PHE A 559 -32.06 18.53 10.05
N PRO A 560 -30.94 18.24 9.34
CA PRO A 560 -30.19 19.27 8.61
C PRO A 560 -30.97 19.82 7.40
N GLY A 561 -31.67 20.95 7.56
CA GLY A 561 -32.35 21.64 6.45
C GLY A 561 -33.42 22.68 6.82
N ASP A 562 -33.62 22.99 8.10
CA ASP A 562 -34.80 23.66 8.64
C ASP A 562 -34.71 25.19 8.82
N GLY A 563 -33.75 25.84 8.15
CA GLY A 563 -33.98 27.19 7.63
C GLY A 563 -33.70 28.40 8.52
N ASN A 564 -32.97 28.27 9.64
CA ASN A 564 -32.50 29.41 10.44
C ASN A 564 -30.99 29.32 10.76
N ASN A 565 -30.17 30.06 10.00
CA ASN A 565 -28.76 30.43 10.21
C ASN A 565 -27.69 29.41 10.68
N SER A 566 -28.02 28.15 10.95
CA SER A 566 -27.04 27.06 10.83
C SER A 566 -26.53 27.00 9.38
N PRO A 567 -25.25 26.71 9.13
CA PRO A 567 -24.73 26.63 7.78
C PRO A 567 -25.51 25.55 7.00
N ARG A 568 -26.07 25.94 5.86
CA ARG A 568 -26.41 24.97 4.82
C ARG A 568 -25.07 24.32 4.42
N LEU A 569 -24.88 23.05 4.78
CA LEU A 569 -23.79 22.27 4.21
C LEU A 569 -23.97 22.31 2.69
N SER A 570 -23.05 23.00 2.01
CA SER A 570 -23.17 23.31 0.60
C SER A 570 -22.72 22.12 -0.25
N PHE A 571 -23.49 21.03 -0.16
CA PHE A 571 -23.37 19.90 -1.06
C PHE A 571 -23.54 20.43 -2.51
N LYS A 572 -22.53 20.18 -3.34
CA LYS A 572 -22.53 20.66 -4.73
C LYS A 572 -23.52 19.83 -5.54
N THR A 573 -24.41 20.49 -6.26
CA THR A 573 -25.38 19.83 -7.14
C THR A 573 -24.68 19.03 -8.24
N ALA A 574 -24.86 17.71 -8.24
CA ALA A 574 -24.48 16.81 -9.35
C ALA A 574 -25.73 16.08 -9.87
N SER A 575 -26.14 16.37 -11.10
CA SER A 575 -27.35 15.79 -11.68
C SER A 575 -27.10 14.40 -12.29
N VAL A 576 -27.94 13.42 -11.96
CA VAL A 576 -28.07 12.12 -12.65
C VAL A 576 -26.81 11.23 -12.61
N ARG A 577 -26.20 11.09 -11.43
CA ARG A 577 -25.99 9.77 -10.78
C ARG A 577 -25.48 9.91 -9.34
N GLY A 578 -26.41 9.76 -8.38
CA GLY A 578 -26.15 9.33 -7.01
C GLY A 578 -25.15 10.17 -6.19
N GLU A 579 -25.62 11.28 -5.62
CA GLU A 579 -25.00 11.93 -4.44
C GLU A 579 -26.05 12.74 -3.63
N GLU A 580 -27.32 12.29 -3.65
CA GLU A 580 -28.42 12.83 -2.83
C GLU A 580 -29.59 11.82 -2.77
N ALA A 581 -30.29 11.72 -1.63
CA ALA A 581 -31.40 10.78 -1.44
C ALA A 581 -32.77 11.31 -1.89
N GLU A 582 -32.82 12.29 -2.81
CA GLU A 582 -34.08 12.82 -3.36
C GLU A 582 -34.61 11.95 -4.51
N VAL A 583 -35.51 11.01 -4.19
CA VAL A 583 -36.11 10.10 -5.18
C VAL A 583 -37.44 10.65 -5.68
N LYS A 584 -37.52 10.88 -7.00
CA LYS A 584 -38.75 11.32 -7.68
C LYS A 584 -39.69 10.14 -7.89
N ILE A 585 -40.76 10.08 -7.11
CA ILE A 585 -41.80 9.04 -7.21
C ILE A 585 -42.84 9.50 -8.24
N THR A 586 -43.12 8.64 -9.21
CA THR A 586 -44.00 8.93 -10.37
C THR A 586 -45.01 7.81 -10.66
N LYS A 587 -44.94 6.70 -9.92
CA LYS A 587 -45.73 5.48 -10.07
C LYS A 587 -45.87 4.78 -8.72
N ALA A 588 -46.87 3.92 -8.62
CA ALA A 588 -47.14 3.03 -7.48
C ALA A 588 -46.56 1.62 -7.71
N ASP A 589 -46.82 0.71 -6.77
CA ASP A 589 -46.48 -0.73 -6.77
C ASP A 589 -45.00 -1.04 -7.05
N MET A 590 -44.10 -0.30 -6.39
CA MET A 590 -42.66 -0.45 -6.59
C MET A 590 -41.80 -0.18 -5.35
N TRP A 591 -40.63 -0.84 -5.33
CA TRP A 591 -39.54 -0.49 -4.42
C TRP A 591 -38.92 0.84 -4.79
N VAL A 592 -39.02 1.81 -3.89
CA VAL A 592 -38.30 3.09 -3.93
C VAL A 592 -37.02 2.90 -3.12
N ASN A 593 -35.87 3.18 -3.74
CA ASN A 593 -34.55 2.96 -3.16
C ASN A 593 -33.85 4.30 -2.93
N PHE A 594 -33.60 4.61 -1.66
CA PHE A 594 -32.90 5.81 -1.21
C PHE A 594 -31.46 5.45 -0.88
N ASP A 595 -30.49 6.08 -1.54
CA ASP A 595 -29.07 5.91 -1.21
C ASP A 595 -28.75 6.82 -0.01
N ILE A 596 -28.56 6.19 1.15
CA ILE A 596 -28.32 6.85 2.44
C ILE A 596 -26.92 6.51 2.97
N THR A 597 -26.00 6.14 2.07
CA THR A 597 -24.62 5.72 2.40
C THR A 597 -23.95 6.66 3.39
N GLU A 598 -23.87 7.96 3.09
CA GLU A 598 -23.19 8.94 3.96
C GLU A 598 -23.91 9.15 5.31
N ALA A 599 -25.23 8.94 5.38
CA ALA A 599 -25.97 9.01 6.63
C ALA A 599 -25.73 7.79 7.53
N VAL A 600 -25.48 6.62 6.94
CA VAL A 600 -25.11 5.40 7.68
C VAL A 600 -23.63 5.42 8.07
N LYS A 601 -22.73 5.86 7.18
CA LYS A 601 -21.32 6.14 7.52
C LYS A 601 -21.19 7.08 8.71
N ALA A 602 -21.92 8.20 8.73
CA ALA A 602 -21.87 9.14 9.84
C ALA A 602 -22.19 8.49 11.20
N ILE A 603 -23.04 7.45 11.21
CA ILE A 603 -23.45 6.72 12.41
C ILE A 603 -22.49 5.57 12.76
N VAL A 604 -21.92 4.89 11.76
CA VAL A 604 -21.09 3.67 11.95
C VAL A 604 -19.59 3.99 12.03
N GLU A 605 -19.12 4.95 11.23
CA GLU A 605 -17.72 5.39 11.12
C GLU A 605 -17.50 6.73 11.83
N GLY A 606 -18.45 7.67 11.66
CA GLY A 606 -18.27 9.09 11.99
C GLY A 606 -18.70 9.52 13.40
N GLY A 607 -18.97 8.58 14.31
CA GLY A 607 -19.29 8.86 15.72
C GLY A 607 -20.62 9.57 15.99
N ALA A 608 -21.53 9.68 15.03
CA ALA A 608 -22.86 10.27 15.27
C ALA A 608 -23.84 9.27 15.91
N GLU A 609 -24.66 9.74 16.84
CA GLU A 609 -25.70 8.91 17.46
C GLU A 609 -26.69 8.33 16.43
N ASN A 610 -27.04 7.05 16.59
CA ASN A 610 -28.11 6.40 15.81
C ASN A 610 -29.50 6.87 16.28
N ASN A 611 -29.84 8.11 15.97
CA ASN A 611 -31.17 8.69 16.21
C ASN A 611 -32.17 8.40 15.05
N GLY A 612 -31.73 7.66 14.04
CA GLY A 612 -32.55 7.22 12.91
C GLY A 612 -32.69 8.26 11.78
N PHE A 613 -33.70 8.04 10.93
CA PHE A 613 -33.91 8.73 9.67
C PHE A 613 -35.30 9.36 9.59
N LEU A 614 -35.37 10.57 9.03
CA LEU A 614 -36.60 11.33 8.77
C LEU A 614 -36.83 11.44 7.26
N LEU A 615 -38.02 11.07 6.82
CA LEU A 615 -38.49 11.27 5.44
C LEU A 615 -39.47 12.43 5.37
N THR A 616 -39.33 13.26 4.32
CA THR A 616 -40.22 14.38 4.03
C THR A 616 -40.31 14.59 2.52
N ILE A 617 -41.45 15.10 2.03
CA ILE A 617 -41.54 15.54 0.63
C ILE A 617 -40.74 16.84 0.52
N ALA A 618 -39.63 16.80 -0.22
CA ALA A 618 -38.77 17.95 -0.46
C ALA A 618 -39.42 18.86 -1.51
N SER A 619 -39.68 18.33 -2.70
CA SER A 619 -40.31 19.05 -3.82
C SER A 619 -41.59 18.36 -4.34
N GLY A 620 -42.51 19.16 -4.91
CA GLY A 620 -43.85 18.72 -5.31
C GLY A 620 -44.94 18.94 -4.24
N LYS A 621 -46.18 18.55 -4.58
CA LYS A 621 -47.37 18.56 -3.71
C LYS A 621 -48.20 17.29 -3.94
N GLY A 622 -48.63 16.64 -2.86
CA GLY A 622 -49.48 15.45 -2.86
C GLY A 622 -48.98 14.40 -1.86
N SER A 623 -49.13 13.12 -2.19
CA SER A 623 -48.99 12.00 -1.24
C SER A 623 -48.35 10.75 -1.85
N VAL A 624 -47.63 9.99 -1.02
CA VAL A 624 -47.20 8.61 -1.26
C VAL A 624 -47.47 7.75 -0.02
N GLU A 625 -47.95 6.53 -0.23
CA GLU A 625 -48.22 5.54 0.80
C GLU A 625 -47.20 4.40 0.69
N PHE A 626 -46.44 4.15 1.75
CA PHE A 626 -45.48 3.04 1.83
C PHE A 626 -46.01 1.90 2.72
N ILE A 627 -45.56 0.68 2.49
CA ILE A 627 -45.72 -0.43 3.44
C ILE A 627 -44.91 -0.15 4.70
N SER A 628 -45.51 -0.35 5.87
CA SER A 628 -44.87 -0.19 7.19
C SER A 628 -44.26 -1.51 7.69
N GLY A 629 -43.33 -1.44 8.64
CA GLY A 629 -42.77 -2.61 9.33
C GLY A 629 -43.83 -3.47 10.03
N SER A 630 -44.90 -2.84 10.54
CA SER A 630 -46.04 -3.53 11.17
C SER A 630 -46.79 -4.49 10.23
N SER A 631 -46.59 -4.41 8.92
CA SER A 631 -47.20 -5.33 7.95
C SER A 631 -46.59 -6.73 7.94
N ILE A 632 -45.39 -6.94 8.49
CA ILE A 632 -44.63 -8.23 8.53
C ILE A 632 -44.58 -9.03 7.21
N ASN A 633 -44.72 -8.35 6.07
CA ASN A 633 -44.78 -8.94 4.73
C ASN A 633 -43.41 -8.84 4.03
N VAL A 634 -43.18 -9.58 2.95
CA VAL A 634 -41.90 -9.60 2.20
C VAL A 634 -41.46 -8.23 1.65
N ASN A 635 -42.41 -7.28 1.56
CA ASN A 635 -42.21 -5.90 1.14
C ASN A 635 -42.09 -4.90 2.30
N ALA A 636 -41.95 -5.36 3.55
CA ALA A 636 -41.68 -4.49 4.69
C ALA A 636 -40.35 -3.72 4.54
N PRO A 637 -40.22 -2.51 5.13
CA PRO A 637 -39.02 -1.68 5.08
C PRO A 637 -37.71 -2.42 5.33
N LYS A 638 -36.70 -2.11 4.51
CA LYS A 638 -35.43 -2.84 4.44
C LYS A 638 -34.25 -1.88 4.28
N LEU A 639 -33.23 -2.01 5.11
CA LEU A 639 -31.95 -1.36 4.95
C LEU A 639 -30.90 -2.39 4.50
N THR A 640 -30.30 -2.18 3.34
CA THR A 640 -29.27 -3.05 2.76
C THR A 640 -27.93 -2.32 2.79
N ILE A 641 -26.97 -2.85 3.55
CA ILE A 641 -25.67 -2.21 3.80
C ILE A 641 -24.58 -3.11 3.23
N GLU A 642 -23.78 -2.57 2.30
CA GLU A 642 -22.55 -3.20 1.81
C GLU A 642 -21.38 -2.51 2.50
N TYR A 643 -20.60 -3.29 3.24
CA TYR A 643 -19.51 -2.80 4.09
C TYR A 643 -18.29 -3.70 3.96
N GLU A 644 -17.12 -3.16 4.20
CA GLU A 644 -15.88 -3.91 4.36
C GLU A 644 -15.53 -3.91 5.85
N LEU A 645 -14.87 -4.97 6.34
CA LEU A 645 -14.07 -4.80 7.54
C LEU A 645 -12.73 -4.20 7.10
N PRO A 646 -12.20 -3.21 7.83
CA PRO A 646 -10.87 -2.68 7.56
C PRO A 646 -9.82 -3.76 7.82
N GLN A 647 -8.59 -3.44 7.44
CA GLN A 647 -7.44 -4.25 7.82
C GLN A 647 -7.27 -4.21 9.36
N PRO A 648 -6.56 -5.18 9.99
CA PRO A 648 -6.28 -5.17 11.43
C PRO A 648 -5.56 -3.92 11.98
N HIS A 649 -5.15 -3.00 11.11
CA HIS A 649 -4.46 -1.74 11.43
C HIS A 649 -5.41 -0.59 11.84
N GLU A 650 -6.74 -0.72 11.68
CA GLU A 650 -7.69 0.39 11.91
C GLU A 650 -8.60 0.19 13.15
N LEU A 651 -8.03 -0.28 14.26
CA LEU A 651 -8.60 -0.05 15.61
C LEU A 651 -7.61 0.71 16.48
N VAL A 652 -7.98 1.95 16.76
CA VAL A 652 -7.37 2.93 17.68
C VAL A 652 -6.90 2.23 18.97
N HIS A 653 -5.67 2.41 19.47
CA HIS A 653 -5.03 3.71 19.72
C HIS A 653 -3.52 3.83 19.47
N THR A 654 -3.16 5.07 19.11
CA THR A 654 -1.83 5.74 19.15
C THR A 654 -0.75 5.29 18.15
N PRO A 655 0.09 6.23 17.64
CA PRO A 655 0.73 6.08 16.34
C PRO A 655 2.16 5.53 16.38
N ILE A 656 2.47 4.64 15.42
CA ILE A 656 3.81 4.38 14.86
C ILE A 656 3.61 4.20 13.34
N GLU A 657 4.54 4.67 12.52
CA GLU A 657 4.42 4.72 11.06
C GLU A 657 5.03 3.50 10.33
N TYR A 658 4.47 3.16 9.16
CA TYR A 658 5.03 2.27 8.13
C TYR A 658 5.34 0.80 8.54
N TRP A 659 5.66 -0.18 7.67
CA TRP A 659 5.66 -0.30 6.19
C TRP A 659 4.81 -1.52 5.74
N GLY A 660 4.36 -1.56 4.48
CA GLY A 660 3.56 -2.67 3.93
C GLY A 660 4.39 -3.84 3.34
N THR A 661 3.90 -5.08 3.50
CA THR A 661 4.59 -6.31 3.06
C THR A 661 4.24 -6.74 1.62
N VAL A 662 5.23 -7.15 0.84
CA VAL A 662 5.04 -7.73 -0.51
C VAL A 662 5.24 -9.25 -0.48
N VAL A 663 4.30 -10.02 -1.03
CA VAL A 663 4.35 -11.49 -1.07
C VAL A 663 4.90 -11.98 -2.42
N MET A 664 6.03 -12.71 -2.39
CA MET A 664 6.63 -13.38 -3.55
C MET A 664 6.37 -14.90 -3.52
N ARG A 665 6.15 -15.53 -4.68
CA ARG A 665 5.94 -16.99 -4.79
C ARG A 665 7.27 -17.75 -4.75
N LYS A 666 7.27 -18.90 -4.05
CA LYS A 666 8.36 -19.91 -4.03
C LYS A 666 8.70 -20.35 -5.47
N GLY A 667 9.97 -20.34 -5.87
CA GLY A 667 10.40 -20.77 -7.21
C GLY A 667 11.91 -20.95 -7.37
N LEU A 668 12.71 -19.99 -6.91
CA LEU A 668 14.12 -20.17 -6.56
C LEU A 668 14.28 -19.75 -5.09
N LEU A 669 15.22 -20.36 -4.38
CA LEU A 669 15.82 -19.68 -3.23
C LEU A 669 16.75 -18.59 -3.80
N PRO A 670 16.63 -17.32 -3.39
CA PRO A 670 17.66 -16.35 -3.71
C PRO A 670 18.97 -16.76 -3.05
N GLY A 671 20.09 -16.53 -3.74
CA GLY A 671 21.41 -16.71 -3.12
C GLY A 671 21.63 -15.73 -1.96
N PRO A 672 22.70 -15.93 -1.17
CA PRO A 672 23.21 -14.87 -0.28
C PRO A 672 23.28 -13.52 -1.02
N PRO A 673 22.92 -12.39 -0.34
CA PRO A 673 22.84 -11.09 -0.97
C PRO A 673 24.19 -10.71 -1.59
N ARG A 674 24.13 -10.17 -2.80
CA ARG A 674 25.27 -9.90 -3.68
C ARG A 674 24.94 -8.80 -4.69
N GLY A 675 25.93 -8.07 -5.21
CA GLY A 675 25.73 -7.01 -6.21
C GLY A 675 26.05 -5.59 -5.74
N PHE A 676 25.46 -4.57 -6.38
CA PHE A 676 25.67 -3.14 -6.10
C PHE A 676 24.63 -2.56 -5.13
N PHE A 677 25.02 -1.72 -4.17
CA PHE A 677 24.10 -1.27 -3.12
C PHE A 677 22.98 -0.35 -3.66
N PRO A 678 21.81 -0.24 -2.99
CA PRO A 678 20.71 0.60 -3.50
C PRO A 678 20.86 2.09 -3.16
N ASP A 679 20.91 2.44 -1.87
CA ASP A 679 20.76 3.82 -1.38
C ASP A 679 21.51 4.06 -0.06
N GLY A 680 22.09 5.26 0.09
CA GLY A 680 22.57 5.79 1.38
C GLY A 680 21.43 6.29 2.29
N VAL A 681 21.73 7.10 3.31
CA VAL A 681 20.69 7.74 4.14
C VAL A 681 20.16 9.01 3.46
N VAL A 682 18.84 9.21 3.54
CA VAL A 682 18.20 10.49 3.23
C VAL A 682 18.16 11.32 4.50
N GLY A 683 18.77 12.51 4.46
CA GLY A 683 18.65 13.53 5.49
C GLY A 683 17.51 14.50 5.16
N GLU A 684 16.52 14.57 6.04
CA GLU A 684 15.47 15.59 6.05
C GLU A 684 15.93 16.74 6.97
N TYR A 685 16.04 17.96 6.42
CA TYR A 685 16.60 19.12 7.10
C TYR A 685 15.53 20.16 7.42
N TYR A 686 15.36 20.48 8.69
CA TYR A 686 14.29 21.33 9.20
C TYR A 686 14.86 22.60 9.85
N GLU A 687 14.26 23.74 9.51
CA GLU A 687 14.31 24.92 10.38
C GLU A 687 13.33 24.69 11.53
N ASP A 688 13.69 25.09 12.74
CA ASP A 688 12.79 25.04 13.88
C ASP A 688 12.48 26.45 14.44
N GLU A 689 11.50 26.54 15.34
CA GLU A 689 11.18 27.81 15.97
C GLU A 689 12.32 28.24 16.90
N ASP A 690 12.87 29.44 16.67
CA ASP A 690 13.70 30.13 17.66
C ASP A 690 12.82 30.50 18.87
N LEU A 691 13.20 29.94 20.02
CA LEU A 691 12.46 30.06 21.26
C LEU A 691 13.23 30.84 22.34
N GLU A 692 14.48 31.29 22.07
CA GLU A 692 15.44 32.03 22.96
C GLU A 692 15.63 31.56 24.43
N THR A 693 14.86 30.58 24.91
CA THR A 693 14.61 30.35 26.35
C THR A 693 15.23 29.06 26.91
N TYR A 694 15.56 28.12 26.01
CA TYR A 694 16.19 26.84 26.30
C TYR A 694 17.67 27.00 26.68
N LYS A 695 18.21 26.08 27.48
CA LYS A 695 19.56 26.15 28.05
C LYS A 695 20.26 24.80 28.02
N VAL A 696 21.59 24.85 28.15
CA VAL A 696 22.44 23.67 28.34
C VAL A 696 21.91 22.81 29.49
N GLY A 697 21.50 21.59 29.17
CA GLY A 697 20.86 20.62 30.06
C GLY A 697 19.39 20.31 29.73
N ASP A 698 18.68 21.22 29.05
CA ASP A 698 17.28 21.05 28.66
C ASP A 698 17.14 20.10 27.44
N PRO A 699 16.03 19.37 27.29
CA PRO A 699 15.74 18.65 26.05
C PRO A 699 15.41 19.62 24.90
N PRO A 700 15.65 19.24 23.63
CA PRO A 700 15.06 19.91 22.47
C PRO A 700 13.53 20.06 22.60
N PRO A 701 12.94 21.09 21.96
CA PRO A 701 11.51 21.39 22.08
C PRO A 701 10.62 20.32 21.45
N GLU A 702 9.36 20.24 21.90
CA GLU A 702 8.32 19.41 21.27
C GLU A 702 7.98 19.86 19.83
N THR A 703 8.39 21.07 19.46
CA THR A 703 8.28 21.64 18.11
C THR A 703 9.49 21.38 17.21
N ALA A 704 10.47 20.56 17.62
CA ALA A 704 11.53 20.13 16.71
C ALA A 704 10.97 19.38 15.49
N PHE A 705 11.66 19.48 14.34
CA PHE A 705 11.22 18.99 13.03
C PHE A 705 9.98 19.71 12.44
N SER A 706 9.78 20.98 12.78
CA SER A 706 8.57 21.76 12.43
C SER A 706 8.48 22.23 10.97
N LYS A 707 9.57 22.73 10.38
CA LYS A 707 9.57 23.30 9.01
C LYS A 707 10.67 22.67 8.16
N LEU A 708 10.31 21.61 7.42
CA LEU A 708 11.18 21.01 6.41
C LEU A 708 11.61 22.07 5.37
N VAL A 709 12.92 22.27 5.21
CA VAL A 709 13.49 23.22 4.24
C VAL A 709 13.94 22.49 2.98
N PHE A 710 14.66 21.38 3.12
CA PHE A 710 15.11 20.54 2.01
C PHE A 710 15.37 19.10 2.46
N THR A 711 15.55 18.21 1.49
CA THR A 711 16.10 16.87 1.72
C THR A 711 17.33 16.66 0.85
N ARG A 712 18.28 15.84 1.30
CA ARG A 712 19.39 15.36 0.47
C ARG A 712 19.78 13.94 0.88
N LYS A 713 20.71 13.34 0.14
CA LYS A 713 21.41 12.14 0.59
C LYS A 713 22.73 12.49 1.26
N ASP A 714 23.13 11.68 2.24
CA ASP A 714 24.42 11.77 2.92
C ASP A 714 25.07 10.38 2.96
N GLU A 715 26.28 10.25 2.40
CA GLU A 715 27.01 8.96 2.33
C GLU A 715 27.44 8.46 3.73
N THR A 716 27.61 9.38 4.68
CA THR A 716 28.01 9.14 6.07
C THR A 716 27.42 10.22 7.00
N ILE A 717 27.32 9.93 8.30
CA ILE A 717 27.02 10.95 9.32
C ILE A 717 28.35 11.30 10.01
N ASP A 718 29.07 12.26 9.43
CA ASP A 718 30.36 12.79 9.92
C ASP A 718 30.40 14.32 9.72
N PHE A 719 29.47 15.01 10.37
CA PHE A 719 29.25 16.44 10.20
C PHE A 719 29.89 17.28 11.29
N ARG A 720 30.53 18.37 10.85
CA ARG A 720 30.96 19.48 11.67
C ARG A 720 30.76 20.75 10.88
N TRP A 721 29.86 21.61 11.35
CA TRP A 721 29.63 22.91 10.75
C TRP A 721 30.62 23.93 11.34
N ASP A 722 30.98 24.94 10.55
CA ASP A 722 31.78 26.07 11.04
C ASP A 722 30.98 26.94 12.00
N ILE A 723 31.68 27.74 12.81
CA ILE A 723 31.05 28.53 13.88
C ILE A 723 30.07 29.55 13.28
N GLY A 724 28.78 29.40 13.58
CA GLY A 724 27.69 30.21 13.04
C GLY A 724 27.24 29.82 11.62
N ALA A 725 27.63 28.66 11.10
CA ALA A 725 27.16 28.12 9.83
C ALA A 725 25.98 27.14 10.02
N SER A 726 25.13 27.04 9.01
CA SER A 726 23.96 26.15 8.96
C SER A 726 24.06 25.15 7.80
N PRO A 727 23.19 24.11 7.72
CA PRO A 727 23.22 23.13 6.64
C PRO A 727 22.89 23.69 5.24
N HIS A 728 22.19 24.83 5.16
CA HIS A 728 21.77 25.48 3.91
C HIS A 728 21.55 26.99 4.13
N PRO A 729 21.84 27.89 3.16
CA PRO A 729 21.71 29.34 3.35
C PRO A 729 20.31 29.87 3.69
N ASP A 730 19.26 29.08 3.46
CA ASP A 730 17.87 29.39 3.85
C ASP A 730 17.50 28.89 5.28
N MET A 731 18.51 28.48 6.06
CA MET A 731 18.38 28.03 7.46
C MET A 731 19.19 28.91 8.42
N GLY A 732 18.63 29.13 9.61
CA GLY A 732 19.28 29.81 10.74
C GLY A 732 20.53 29.08 11.23
N SER A 733 21.44 29.80 11.88
CA SER A 733 22.67 29.23 12.47
C SER A 733 22.41 28.40 13.74
N GLU A 734 21.26 28.59 14.37
CA GLU A 734 20.79 27.98 15.61
C GLU A 734 19.33 27.52 15.41
N PHE A 735 18.80 26.63 16.26
CA PHE A 735 17.41 26.13 16.19
C PHE A 735 17.05 25.45 14.86
N TRP A 736 17.71 24.33 14.58
CA TRP A 736 17.42 23.49 13.42
C TRP A 736 17.66 22.01 13.71
N SER A 737 17.02 21.13 12.95
CA SER A 737 17.10 19.68 13.16
C SER A 737 17.28 18.89 11.87
N VAL A 738 17.76 17.66 12.01
CA VAL A 738 17.99 16.73 10.90
C VAL A 738 17.51 15.34 11.28
N ARG A 739 16.76 14.71 10.37
CA ARG A 739 16.38 13.30 10.47
C ARG A 739 17.02 12.54 9.32
N TRP A 740 18.02 11.72 9.62
CA TRP A 740 18.61 10.78 8.65
C TRP A 740 17.94 9.42 8.75
N GLN A 741 17.42 8.91 7.64
CA GLN A 741 16.77 7.59 7.58
C GLN A 741 17.30 6.76 6.42
N GLY A 742 17.52 5.47 6.65
CA GLY A 742 18.08 4.54 5.66
C GLY A 742 18.48 3.20 6.29
N ARG A 743 19.48 2.52 5.72
CA ARG A 743 19.95 1.20 6.19
C ARG A 743 21.47 1.13 6.27
N MET A 744 21.99 0.46 7.30
CA MET A 744 23.41 0.11 7.41
C MET A 744 23.62 -1.39 7.17
N PHE A 745 24.80 -1.77 6.70
CA PHE A 745 25.20 -3.16 6.57
C PHE A 745 26.07 -3.62 7.75
N ILE A 746 25.66 -4.71 8.39
CA ILE A 746 26.40 -5.39 9.45
C ILE A 746 27.01 -6.66 8.85
N PRO A 747 28.36 -6.78 8.74
CA PRO A 747 28.98 -7.90 8.02
C PRO A 747 29.01 -9.21 8.84
N HIS A 748 28.89 -9.13 10.16
CA HIS A 748 29.00 -10.27 11.08
C HIS A 748 27.95 -10.19 12.20
N THR A 749 27.37 -11.33 12.58
CA THR A 749 26.62 -11.44 13.83
C THR A 749 27.59 -11.36 15.01
N ASP A 750 27.52 -10.28 15.78
CA ASP A 750 28.45 -9.93 16.87
C ASP A 750 27.79 -8.91 17.81
N GLU A 751 28.45 -8.61 18.93
CA GLU A 751 28.08 -7.49 19.80
C GLU A 751 28.71 -6.18 19.27
N TYR A 752 27.89 -5.16 19.05
CA TYR A 752 28.30 -3.86 18.52
C TYR A 752 28.12 -2.74 19.55
N VAL A 753 29.04 -1.78 19.53
CA VAL A 753 28.94 -0.53 20.31
C VAL A 753 28.96 0.65 19.35
N PHE A 754 27.86 1.39 19.32
CA PHE A 754 27.67 2.60 18.52
C PHE A 754 28.01 3.85 19.34
N ARG A 755 28.45 4.92 18.68
CA ARG A 755 28.87 6.17 19.34
C ARG A 755 28.50 7.38 18.50
N PHE A 756 27.95 8.39 19.16
CA PHE A 756 28.03 9.77 18.69
C PHE A 756 29.32 10.37 19.23
N GLU A 757 30.27 10.74 18.36
CA GLU A 757 31.50 11.44 18.73
C GLU A 757 31.34 12.94 18.48
N ASN A 758 31.81 13.78 19.41
CA ASN A 758 31.72 15.25 19.34
C ASN A 758 30.28 15.77 19.11
N LEU A 759 29.28 15.18 19.77
CA LEU A 759 27.88 15.56 19.62
C LEU A 759 27.59 16.91 20.27
N ASP A 760 27.13 17.86 19.46
CA ASP A 760 26.84 19.26 19.76
C ASP A 760 25.67 19.68 18.84
N ASP A 761 24.43 19.89 19.28
CA ASP A 761 23.86 19.65 20.62
C ASP A 761 23.42 18.18 20.86
N ALA A 762 22.33 17.74 20.23
CA ALA A 762 21.50 16.61 20.69
C ALA A 762 21.30 15.54 19.61
N ALA A 763 21.21 14.26 19.98
CA ALA A 763 20.91 13.18 19.02
C ALA A 763 20.30 11.90 19.62
N ARG A 764 19.64 11.11 18.76
CA ARG A 764 19.17 9.74 19.02
C ARG A 764 19.50 8.81 17.85
N LEU A 765 19.85 7.57 18.16
CA LEU A 765 20.04 6.47 17.20
C LEU A 765 19.03 5.37 17.48
N TYR A 766 18.21 5.07 16.48
CA TYR A 766 17.35 3.90 16.44
C TYR A 766 17.91 2.90 15.43
N ILE A 767 17.91 1.62 15.79
CA ILE A 767 18.26 0.51 14.90
C ILE A 767 17.11 -0.49 14.94
N ASP A 768 16.57 -0.87 13.78
CA ASP A 768 15.35 -1.68 13.64
C ASP A 768 14.16 -1.14 14.46
N GLY A 769 13.99 0.19 14.46
CA GLY A 769 12.98 0.91 15.25
C GLY A 769 13.26 0.98 16.76
N LYS A 770 14.22 0.22 17.28
CA LYS A 770 14.61 0.24 18.71
C LYS A 770 15.62 1.35 18.99
N LEU A 771 15.34 2.17 19.99
CA LEU A 771 16.30 3.17 20.50
C LEU A 771 17.54 2.49 21.09
N VAL A 772 18.72 2.77 20.52
CA VAL A 772 20.03 2.17 20.90
C VAL A 772 20.94 3.17 21.61
N LEU A 773 20.86 4.45 21.25
CA LEU A 773 21.62 5.52 21.92
C LEU A 773 20.74 6.78 22.01
N ASP A 774 20.52 7.28 23.22
CA ASP A 774 19.76 8.50 23.50
C ASP A 774 20.66 9.54 24.16
N ALA A 775 20.79 10.69 23.52
CA ALA A 775 21.51 11.87 23.98
C ALA A 775 20.69 13.15 23.68
N TRP A 776 19.37 13.07 23.88
CA TRP A 776 18.41 14.14 23.52
C TRP A 776 18.37 15.30 24.53
N LYS A 777 19.44 16.10 24.56
CA LYS A 777 19.58 17.31 25.39
C LYS A 777 20.56 18.32 24.77
N ILE A 778 20.36 19.60 25.06
CA ILE A 778 21.25 20.71 24.69
C ILE A 778 22.52 20.63 25.55
N GLN A 779 23.70 20.67 24.93
CA GLN A 779 25.01 20.40 25.54
C GLN A 779 26.18 20.85 24.66
N MET A 780 27.31 21.18 25.31
CA MET A 780 28.60 21.32 24.61
C MET A 780 29.11 19.97 24.04
N PRO A 781 30.03 19.97 23.05
CA PRO A 781 30.52 18.78 22.36
C PRO A 781 30.87 17.60 23.26
N THR A 782 30.06 16.54 23.22
CA THR A 782 30.19 15.38 24.13
C THR A 782 30.17 14.07 23.33
N THR A 783 30.96 13.07 23.76
CA THR A 783 30.95 11.74 23.13
C THR A 783 30.08 10.77 23.94
N TYR A 784 29.14 10.13 23.26
CA TYR A 784 28.21 9.14 23.80
C TYR A 784 28.52 7.74 23.26
N SER A 785 28.10 6.69 23.97
CA SER A 785 28.27 5.30 23.53
C SER A 785 27.09 4.45 23.97
N SER A 786 26.61 3.57 23.09
CA SER A 786 25.56 2.60 23.40
C SER A 786 26.05 1.55 24.40
N GLN A 787 25.11 0.86 25.04
CA GLN A 787 25.42 -0.48 25.55
C GLN A 787 25.71 -1.42 24.36
N PRO A 788 26.44 -2.53 24.56
CA PRO A 788 26.61 -3.54 23.52
C PRO A 788 25.24 -4.06 23.04
N ILE A 789 25.00 -4.00 21.73
CA ILE A 789 23.82 -4.54 21.08
C ILE A 789 24.22 -5.67 20.15
N THR A 790 23.60 -6.84 20.31
CA THR A 790 23.76 -7.95 19.36
C THR A 790 23.02 -7.58 18.07
N LEU A 791 23.77 -7.35 17.00
CA LEU A 791 23.23 -7.24 15.64
C LEU A 791 23.63 -8.48 14.85
N THR A 792 22.99 -8.70 13.70
CA THR A 792 23.17 -9.91 12.91
C THR A 792 23.71 -9.60 11.52
N ALA A 793 24.43 -10.55 10.91
CA ALA A 793 24.96 -10.36 9.57
C ALA A 793 23.82 -10.10 8.56
N GLY A 794 23.78 -8.91 7.96
CA GLY A 794 22.68 -8.45 7.12
C GLY A 794 22.54 -6.92 7.13
N PHE A 795 21.42 -6.42 6.56
CA PHE A 795 21.03 -5.02 6.70
C PHE A 795 20.20 -4.81 7.95
N HIS A 796 20.34 -3.63 8.55
CA HIS A 796 19.56 -3.15 9.67
C HIS A 796 19.01 -1.76 9.34
N ASP A 797 17.75 -1.49 9.73
CA ASP A 797 17.12 -0.17 9.55
C ASP A 797 17.74 0.84 10.51
N VAL A 798 18.02 2.06 10.03
CA VAL A 798 18.66 3.12 10.81
C VAL A 798 17.86 4.41 10.69
N LEU A 799 17.57 4.99 11.85
CA LEU A 799 17.05 6.34 12.00
C LEU A 799 17.96 7.09 12.98
N VAL A 800 18.53 8.21 12.54
CA VAL A 800 19.27 9.14 13.39
C VAL A 800 18.53 10.47 13.41
N GLU A 801 18.13 10.88 14.60
CA GLU A 801 17.60 12.20 14.86
C GLU A 801 18.70 13.07 15.47
N TYR A 802 18.81 14.31 15.01
CA TYR A 802 19.75 15.31 15.51
C TYR A 802 19.06 16.69 15.62
N TYR A 803 19.46 17.47 16.61
CA TYR A 803 18.97 18.83 16.83
C TYR A 803 20.11 19.75 17.28
N GLN A 804 20.17 20.94 16.68
CA GLN A 804 21.02 22.06 17.06
C GLN A 804 20.19 23.12 17.79
N GLY A 805 20.62 23.49 18.99
CA GLY A 805 19.97 24.46 19.86
C GLY A 805 20.67 25.83 19.87
N PRO A 806 20.55 26.57 21.00
CA PRO A 806 21.20 27.86 21.18
C PRO A 806 22.70 27.70 21.44
N GLY A 807 23.51 28.16 20.51
CA GLY A 807 24.95 28.01 20.50
C GLY A 807 25.49 27.97 19.06
N PRO A 808 26.59 28.68 18.74
CA PRO A 808 27.06 28.80 17.36
C PRO A 808 27.93 27.62 16.90
N GLY A 809 27.88 26.47 17.59
CA GLY A 809 28.70 25.28 17.30
C GLY A 809 27.80 24.07 17.11
N ALA A 810 28.03 23.29 16.05
CA ALA A 810 27.22 22.15 15.67
C ALA A 810 28.12 21.01 15.13
N SER A 811 27.95 19.78 15.63
CA SER A 811 28.60 18.59 15.08
C SER A 811 27.95 17.27 15.53
N ILE A 812 28.03 16.25 14.66
CA ILE A 812 27.65 14.87 14.94
C ILE A 812 28.47 13.90 14.08
N ARG A 813 29.07 12.88 14.71
CA ARG A 813 29.77 11.79 14.03
C ARG A 813 29.33 10.42 14.53
N LEU A 814 28.83 9.56 13.65
CA LEU A 814 28.36 8.21 13.99
C LEU A 814 29.43 7.14 13.71
N THR A 815 29.95 6.48 14.76
CA THR A 815 30.92 5.38 14.63
C THR A 815 30.44 4.10 15.30
N PHE A 816 30.98 2.96 14.85
CA PHE A 816 30.67 1.63 15.40
C PHE A 816 31.94 0.77 15.57
N SER A 817 31.85 -0.26 16.41
CA SER A 817 32.93 -1.22 16.69
C SER A 817 32.36 -2.55 17.20
N SER A 818 33.01 -3.68 16.93
CA SER A 818 32.66 -5.00 17.48
C SER A 818 33.88 -5.70 18.08
N ARG A 819 33.75 -6.96 18.52
CA ARG A 819 34.89 -7.80 18.94
C ARG A 819 35.83 -8.15 17.77
N ARG A 820 35.34 -8.07 16.54
CA ARG A 820 36.04 -8.39 15.28
C ARG A 820 36.39 -7.15 14.45
N ILE A 821 35.68 -6.04 14.66
CA ILE A 821 35.73 -4.85 13.81
C ILE A 821 36.27 -3.66 14.63
N PRO A 822 37.43 -3.08 14.27
CA PRO A 822 37.97 -1.90 14.94
C PRO A 822 37.02 -0.69 14.80
N LYS A 823 37.14 0.32 15.67
CA LYS A 823 36.26 1.49 15.62
C LYS A 823 36.39 2.22 14.29
N GLN A 824 35.31 2.27 13.53
CA GLN A 824 35.22 2.91 12.21
C GLN A 824 33.91 3.69 12.05
N LEU A 825 33.84 4.53 11.02
CA LEU A 825 32.65 5.32 10.66
C LEU A 825 31.52 4.39 10.19
N VAL A 826 30.26 4.75 10.46
CA VAL A 826 29.12 4.10 9.82
C VAL A 826 28.97 4.69 8.41
N VAL A 827 29.04 3.82 7.40
CA VAL A 827 28.91 4.17 5.98
C VAL A 827 27.56 3.65 5.47
N PHE A 828 26.90 4.46 4.65
CA PHE A 828 25.62 4.14 4.02
C PHE A 828 25.85 4.04 2.50
N PRO A 829 26.26 2.86 1.99
CA PRO A 829 26.75 2.73 0.63
C PRO A 829 25.65 2.92 -0.42
N GLU A 830 25.89 3.81 -1.37
CA GLU A 830 25.05 3.98 -2.56
C GLU A 830 25.37 2.93 -3.63
N GLY A 831 24.53 2.87 -4.68
CA GLY A 831 24.86 2.16 -5.91
C GLY A 831 26.04 2.76 -6.66
N VAL A 832 26.35 2.20 -7.84
CA VAL A 832 27.55 2.64 -8.56
C VAL A 832 27.30 4.02 -9.16
N LYS A 833 27.90 5.04 -8.56
CA LYS A 833 27.81 6.43 -9.01
C LYS A 833 28.61 6.57 -10.29
N GLY A 834 27.93 6.70 -11.42
CA GLY A 834 28.50 7.08 -12.69
C GLY A 834 28.65 8.60 -12.74
N ASP A 835 29.89 9.08 -12.74
CA ASP A 835 30.23 10.44 -13.18
C ASP A 835 30.41 10.42 -14.71
N TYR A 836 29.65 11.27 -15.42
CA TYR A 836 29.58 11.31 -16.88
C TYR A 836 30.31 12.53 -17.42
N TYR A 837 31.20 12.31 -18.39
CA TYR A 837 32.14 13.28 -18.91
C TYR A 837 32.05 13.37 -20.43
N ASP A 838 32.04 14.60 -20.94
CA ASP A 838 32.23 14.92 -22.35
C ASP A 838 33.73 15.11 -22.60
N GLU A 839 34.27 14.63 -23.72
CA GLU A 839 35.70 14.77 -24.05
C GLU A 839 35.88 15.52 -25.38
N PRO A 840 36.95 16.32 -25.52
CA PRO A 840 37.25 16.95 -26.82
C PRO A 840 37.56 15.90 -27.88
N GLU A 841 37.12 16.13 -29.13
CA GLU A 841 37.52 15.29 -30.28
C GLU A 841 39.05 15.18 -30.35
N PRO A 842 39.63 13.98 -30.19
CA PRO A 842 41.05 13.87 -29.91
C PRO A 842 41.85 13.61 -31.20
N GLN A 843 43.00 14.26 -31.30
CA GLN A 843 43.91 14.08 -32.43
C GLN A 843 44.53 12.68 -32.40
N GLY A 844 44.31 11.90 -33.46
CA GLY A 844 44.90 10.58 -33.62
C GLY A 844 44.03 9.40 -33.17
N TYR A 845 42.70 9.56 -33.08
CA TYR A 845 41.76 8.44 -32.98
C TYR A 845 42.08 7.34 -34.02
N LYS A 846 42.09 6.08 -33.58
CA LYS A 846 42.23 4.89 -34.45
C LYS A 846 41.53 3.69 -33.81
N VAL A 847 40.83 2.90 -34.63
CA VAL A 847 40.32 1.59 -34.24
C VAL A 847 41.48 0.64 -33.90
N GLY A 848 41.39 -0.04 -32.76
CA GLY A 848 42.35 -1.03 -32.28
C GLY A 848 43.46 -0.49 -31.38
N GLU A 849 43.66 0.83 -31.30
CA GLU A 849 44.58 1.46 -30.34
C GLU A 849 43.83 1.99 -29.11
N ALA A 850 44.56 2.30 -28.04
CA ALA A 850 44.00 2.94 -26.85
C ALA A 850 43.44 4.33 -27.20
N PRO A 851 42.30 4.76 -26.63
CA PRO A 851 41.78 6.08 -26.91
C PRO A 851 42.79 7.16 -26.49
N PRO A 852 43.08 8.17 -27.33
CA PRO A 852 43.98 9.27 -26.98
C PRO A 852 43.35 10.20 -25.92
N GLY A 853 44.00 10.31 -24.76
CA GLY A 853 43.59 11.19 -23.67
C GLY A 853 44.12 12.64 -23.77
N PRO A 854 43.95 13.48 -22.74
CA PRO A 854 43.45 13.16 -21.40
C PRO A 854 41.97 12.76 -21.36
N PHE A 855 41.54 12.12 -20.27
CA PHE A 855 40.16 11.64 -20.08
C PHE A 855 39.54 12.23 -18.81
N PHE A 856 38.22 12.16 -18.73
CA PHE A 856 37.40 12.56 -17.58
C PHE A 856 37.62 14.04 -17.24
N GLN A 857 37.68 14.88 -18.28
CA GLN A 857 38.08 16.29 -18.17
C GLN A 857 36.90 17.25 -18.00
N ARG A 858 35.84 17.11 -18.82
CA ARG A 858 34.64 17.95 -18.73
C ARG A 858 33.47 17.14 -18.19
N TYR A 859 33.36 17.10 -16.87
CA TYR A 859 32.19 16.59 -16.16
C TYR A 859 30.92 17.32 -16.65
N ILE A 860 29.84 16.55 -16.86
CA ILE A 860 28.52 17.07 -17.25
C ILE A 860 27.50 16.81 -16.15
N PHE A 861 27.37 15.56 -15.68
CA PHE A 861 26.45 15.17 -14.61
C PHE A 861 26.90 13.87 -13.92
N SER A 862 26.26 13.52 -12.82
CA SER A 862 26.42 12.24 -12.14
C SER A 862 25.05 11.59 -11.90
N ARG A 863 24.95 10.26 -11.97
CA ARG A 863 23.79 9.51 -11.48
C ARG A 863 24.22 8.21 -10.79
N VAL A 864 23.31 7.61 -10.02
CA VAL A 864 23.49 6.26 -9.48
C VAL A 864 22.94 5.25 -10.47
N ASP A 865 23.77 4.33 -10.93
CA ASP A 865 23.40 3.20 -11.79
C ASP A 865 23.29 1.93 -10.93
N LEU A 866 22.07 1.41 -10.76
CA LEU A 866 21.78 0.22 -9.93
C LEU A 866 22.19 -1.11 -10.60
N VAL A 867 22.30 -1.09 -11.93
CA VAL A 867 22.92 -2.09 -12.78
C VAL A 867 23.70 -1.36 -13.87
N ILE A 868 24.76 -1.99 -14.37
CA ILE A 868 25.48 -1.49 -15.55
C ILE A 868 25.07 -2.40 -16.72
N ASP A 869 23.90 -2.11 -17.27
CA ASP A 869 23.37 -2.65 -18.53
C ASP A 869 22.82 -1.47 -19.35
N HIS A 870 23.54 -1.06 -20.37
CA HIS A 870 23.25 0.17 -21.10
C HIS A 870 23.44 -0.03 -22.61
N ASP A 871 22.38 0.25 -23.38
CA ASP A 871 22.43 0.61 -24.81
C ASP A 871 21.91 2.05 -24.90
N TRP A 872 22.81 3.02 -24.98
CA TRP A 872 22.43 4.44 -25.11
C TRP A 872 22.09 4.82 -26.55
N ASN A 873 22.30 3.92 -27.51
CA ASN A 873 22.44 4.16 -28.94
C ASN A 873 23.50 5.24 -29.26
N THR A 874 23.35 6.53 -28.89
CA THR A 874 24.35 7.59 -29.18
C THR A 874 25.01 8.24 -27.96
N ARG A 875 24.26 8.57 -26.90
CA ARG A 875 24.76 9.32 -25.72
C ARG A 875 23.78 9.28 -24.54
N PRO A 876 24.26 9.38 -23.28
CA PRO A 876 23.41 9.34 -22.10
C PRO A 876 22.69 10.66 -21.76
N HIS A 877 23.18 11.81 -22.22
CA HIS A 877 22.55 13.12 -21.94
C HIS A 877 22.55 14.06 -23.17
N PRO A 878 21.52 14.91 -23.38
CA PRO A 878 21.47 15.86 -24.49
C PRO A 878 22.63 16.88 -24.57
N ASP A 879 23.28 17.18 -23.45
CA ASP A 879 24.40 18.13 -23.37
C ASP A 879 25.78 17.52 -23.62
N MET A 880 25.85 16.19 -23.76
CA MET A 880 27.08 15.45 -24.12
C MET A 880 27.20 15.32 -25.64
N SER A 881 28.42 15.22 -26.15
CA SER A 881 28.68 14.86 -27.54
C SER A 881 28.14 13.46 -27.85
N SER A 882 27.81 13.17 -29.11
CA SER A 882 27.35 11.84 -29.54
C SER A 882 28.47 10.81 -29.73
N GLN A 883 29.71 11.24 -29.52
CA GLN A 883 30.99 10.54 -29.66
C GLN A 883 31.98 11.26 -28.72
N TYR A 884 33.10 10.64 -28.37
CA TYR A 884 34.13 11.24 -27.50
C TYR A 884 33.55 11.64 -26.14
N TRP A 885 33.08 10.65 -25.39
CA TRP A 885 32.60 10.83 -24.02
C TRP A 885 32.94 9.61 -23.16
N GLY A 886 32.93 9.77 -21.85
CA GLY A 886 33.29 8.70 -20.92
C GLY A 886 32.42 8.68 -19.69
N VAL A 887 32.46 7.55 -18.99
CA VAL A 887 31.83 7.39 -17.66
C VAL A 887 32.84 6.77 -16.73
N ARG A 888 32.90 7.27 -15.49
CA ARG A 888 33.56 6.57 -14.39
C ARG A 888 32.50 6.19 -13.36
N TRP A 889 32.24 4.91 -13.21
CA TRP A 889 31.45 4.39 -12.09
C TRP A 889 32.36 4.07 -10.91
N GLN A 890 31.96 4.52 -9.72
CA GLN A 890 32.58 4.16 -8.45
C GLN A 890 31.50 3.76 -7.44
N GLY A 891 31.76 2.73 -6.63
CA GLY A 891 30.84 2.22 -5.62
C GLY A 891 31.40 0.98 -4.94
N GLN A 892 30.55 0.18 -4.30
CA GLN A 892 30.96 -1.07 -3.65
C GLN A 892 30.18 -2.28 -4.19
N LEU A 893 30.88 -3.41 -4.26
CA LEU A 893 30.36 -4.71 -4.66
C LEU A 893 30.24 -5.59 -3.41
N LEU A 894 29.04 -6.13 -3.15
CA LEU A 894 28.83 -7.13 -2.11
C LEU A 894 29.15 -8.53 -2.66
N VAL A 895 30.19 -9.15 -2.12
CA VAL A 895 30.62 -10.51 -2.45
C VAL A 895 29.97 -11.50 -1.47
N PRO A 896 29.23 -12.51 -1.96
CA PRO A 896 28.37 -13.34 -1.12
C PRO A 896 29.12 -14.39 -0.27
N GLU A 897 30.29 -14.85 -0.70
CA GLU A 897 31.06 -15.95 -0.10
C GLU A 897 32.54 -15.83 -0.49
N ASP A 898 33.42 -16.55 0.21
CA ASP A 898 34.84 -16.63 -0.16
C ASP A 898 35.03 -17.49 -1.42
N GLY A 899 35.87 -17.06 -2.36
CA GLY A 899 36.38 -17.91 -3.45
C GLY A 899 36.71 -17.17 -4.75
N GLU A 900 36.90 -17.95 -5.82
CA GLU A 900 37.23 -17.46 -7.17
C GLU A 900 35.98 -16.96 -7.92
N TYR A 901 36.03 -15.70 -8.36
CA TYR A 901 35.01 -15.03 -9.19
C TYR A 901 35.56 -14.72 -10.59
N GLN A 902 34.68 -14.59 -11.57
CA GLN A 902 35.03 -14.13 -12.91
C GLN A 902 34.07 -13.04 -13.37
N PHE A 903 34.62 -11.93 -13.87
CA PHE A 903 33.89 -10.79 -14.40
C PHE A 903 33.91 -10.80 -15.94
N PHE A 904 32.86 -10.25 -16.53
CA PHE A 904 32.72 -10.10 -17.97
C PHE A 904 32.17 -8.71 -18.26
N ILE A 905 32.70 -8.03 -19.28
CA ILE A 905 32.06 -6.85 -19.87
C ILE A 905 31.53 -7.30 -21.23
N GLU A 906 30.23 -7.45 -21.36
CA GLU A 906 29.54 -7.79 -22.60
C GLU A 906 29.04 -6.51 -23.29
N ASP A 907 28.68 -6.64 -24.56
CA ASP A 907 28.18 -5.54 -25.41
C ASP A 907 29.09 -4.30 -25.47
N LEU A 908 30.40 -4.45 -25.22
CA LEU A 908 31.33 -3.33 -25.08
C LEU A 908 31.67 -2.68 -26.43
N ASP A 909 31.11 -1.49 -26.65
CA ASP A 909 31.44 -0.54 -27.73
C ASP A 909 31.46 0.86 -27.07
N ASP A 910 32.59 1.57 -26.94
CA ASP A 910 33.91 1.37 -27.56
C ASP A 910 34.95 0.65 -26.64
N ALA A 911 35.19 1.14 -25.42
CA ALA A 911 36.35 0.75 -24.59
C ALA A 911 36.07 0.78 -23.06
N ALA A 912 36.66 -0.13 -22.27
CA ALA A 912 36.45 -0.15 -20.81
C ALA A 912 37.60 -0.77 -19.97
N ARG A 913 37.65 -0.41 -18.67
CA ARG A 913 38.55 -0.98 -17.65
C ARG A 913 37.84 -1.18 -16.31
N LEU A 914 37.99 -2.37 -15.72
CA LEU A 914 37.39 -2.73 -14.43
C LEU A 914 38.46 -2.98 -13.38
N TRP A 915 38.29 -2.37 -12.21
CA TRP A 915 39.09 -2.62 -11.01
C TRP A 915 38.21 -3.14 -9.86
N ILE A 916 38.75 -4.08 -9.09
CA ILE A 916 38.21 -4.54 -7.80
C ILE A 916 39.32 -4.36 -6.76
N ASP A 917 39.03 -3.74 -5.61
CA ASP A 917 40.00 -3.37 -4.55
C ASP A 917 41.23 -2.58 -5.05
N GLY A 918 41.08 -1.89 -6.19
CA GLY A 918 42.16 -1.18 -6.87
C GLY A 918 43.05 -2.05 -7.77
N GLU A 919 42.88 -3.37 -7.79
CA GLU A 919 43.54 -4.26 -8.77
C GLU A 919 42.79 -4.25 -10.10
N LEU A 920 43.52 -4.15 -11.22
CA LEU A 920 42.99 -4.08 -12.58
C LEU A 920 42.64 -5.49 -13.09
N VAL A 921 41.36 -5.86 -13.05
CA VAL A 921 40.88 -7.22 -13.38
C VAL A 921 40.46 -7.39 -14.84
N ILE A 922 40.09 -6.31 -15.52
CA ILE A 922 39.85 -6.26 -16.98
C ILE A 922 40.45 -4.97 -17.54
N ASP A 923 41.32 -5.08 -18.56
CA ASP A 923 41.86 -3.96 -19.31
C ASP A 923 41.58 -4.12 -20.81
N GLU A 924 40.42 -3.61 -21.24
CA GLU A 924 39.98 -3.61 -22.65
C GLU A 924 39.95 -2.15 -23.15
N TRP A 925 40.94 -1.35 -22.75
CA TRP A 925 41.05 0.08 -23.04
C TRP A 925 41.55 0.37 -24.44
N ARG A 926 40.82 -0.10 -25.45
CA ARG A 926 41.04 0.17 -26.87
C ARG A 926 39.74 0.47 -27.59
N ILE A 927 39.81 1.34 -28.58
CA ILE A 927 38.71 1.62 -29.50
C ILE A 927 38.43 0.38 -30.36
N GLY A 928 37.17 0.04 -30.60
CA GLY A 928 36.75 -1.02 -31.51
C GLY A 928 35.29 -1.42 -31.34
N PRO A 929 34.77 -2.23 -32.28
CA PRO A 929 33.37 -2.64 -32.28
C PRO A 929 32.98 -3.48 -31.06
N GLN A 930 31.67 -3.49 -30.79
CA GLN A 930 30.95 -4.31 -29.81
C GLN A 930 31.57 -5.70 -29.63
N ARG A 931 32.01 -5.99 -28.40
CA ARG A 931 32.70 -7.25 -28.06
C ARG A 931 32.52 -7.64 -26.59
N VAL A 932 33.11 -8.77 -26.21
CA VAL A 932 33.14 -9.25 -24.83
C VAL A 932 34.57 -9.24 -24.29
N ALA A 933 34.77 -8.61 -23.14
CA ALA A 933 35.99 -8.70 -22.33
C ALA A 933 35.75 -9.61 -21.12
N VAL A 934 36.77 -10.35 -20.66
CA VAL A 934 36.64 -11.34 -19.58
C VAL A 934 37.85 -11.28 -18.66
N SER A 935 37.64 -11.29 -17.35
CA SER A 935 38.72 -11.36 -16.37
C SER A 935 39.31 -12.77 -16.27
N LYS A 936 40.48 -12.87 -15.62
CA LYS A 936 40.91 -14.12 -14.98
C LYS A 936 40.03 -14.41 -13.77
N GLY A 937 40.22 -15.57 -13.14
CA GLY A 937 39.73 -15.78 -11.78
C GLY A 937 40.29 -14.73 -10.81
N VAL A 938 39.43 -14.21 -9.94
CA VAL A 938 39.73 -13.22 -8.91
C VAL A 938 39.30 -13.81 -7.58
N GLU A 939 40.24 -14.06 -6.67
CA GLU A 939 39.94 -14.55 -5.32
C GLU A 939 39.42 -13.40 -4.45
N LEU A 940 38.15 -13.46 -4.07
CA LEU A 940 37.47 -12.44 -3.25
C LEU A 940 37.00 -13.03 -1.91
N LYS A 941 36.67 -12.15 -0.98
CA LYS A 941 36.21 -12.51 0.37
C LYS A 941 34.76 -12.15 0.57
N LYS A 942 34.07 -12.88 1.45
CA LYS A 942 32.70 -12.52 1.82
C LYS A 942 32.68 -11.13 2.48
N GLY A 943 32.15 -10.12 1.78
CA GLY A 943 32.12 -8.75 2.29
C GLY A 943 31.97 -7.68 1.22
N LEU A 944 32.33 -6.46 1.60
CA LEU A 944 32.40 -5.29 0.73
C LEU A 944 33.74 -5.28 0.00
N HIS A 945 33.70 -5.06 -1.31
CA HIS A 945 34.87 -4.84 -2.16
C HIS A 945 34.70 -3.53 -2.93
N ASP A 946 35.79 -2.78 -3.14
CA ASP A 946 35.73 -1.50 -3.85
C ASP A 946 35.60 -1.75 -5.36
N PHE A 947 34.58 -1.17 -5.99
CA PHE A 947 34.31 -1.31 -7.41
C PHE A 947 34.60 0.00 -8.15
N LYS A 948 35.37 -0.08 -9.23
CA LYS A 948 35.52 1.03 -10.19
C LYS A 948 35.51 0.52 -11.62
N LEU A 949 34.66 1.10 -12.46
CA LEU A 949 34.63 0.86 -13.90
C LEU A 949 34.83 2.18 -14.64
N GLU A 950 35.72 2.20 -15.61
CA GLU A 950 35.85 3.30 -16.58
C GLU A 950 35.40 2.82 -17.95
N PHE A 951 34.62 3.64 -18.65
CA PHE A 951 34.16 3.44 -20.02
C PHE A 951 34.48 4.67 -20.88
N TYR A 952 34.71 4.46 -22.17
CA TYR A 952 34.91 5.51 -23.17
C TYR A 952 34.23 5.15 -24.49
N GLN A 953 33.54 6.14 -25.06
CA GLN A 953 32.90 6.11 -26.37
C GLN A 953 33.67 6.95 -27.40
N GLY A 954 34.00 6.39 -28.55
CA GLY A 954 34.46 7.10 -29.75
C GLY A 954 33.39 7.15 -30.85
N PRO A 955 33.78 7.42 -32.11
CA PRO A 955 33.00 7.11 -33.30
C PRO A 955 33.05 5.61 -33.65
N PRO A 956 31.97 5.02 -34.22
CA PRO A 956 30.69 5.62 -34.59
C PRO A 956 29.84 5.99 -33.35
N PRO A 957 28.71 6.74 -33.50
CA PRO A 957 27.86 7.05 -32.36
C PRO A 957 26.96 5.84 -32.07
N ILE A 958 27.58 4.76 -31.57
CA ILE A 958 26.98 3.48 -31.18
C ILE A 958 27.65 3.08 -29.86
N ALA A 959 26.93 3.24 -28.74
CA ALA A 959 27.50 3.10 -27.41
C ALA A 959 26.73 2.08 -26.56
N SER A 960 27.44 1.08 -26.05
CA SER A 960 26.87 0.09 -25.13
C SER A 960 27.89 -0.54 -24.18
N ILE A 961 27.40 -0.99 -23.02
CA ILE A 961 28.17 -1.77 -22.04
C ILE A 961 27.24 -2.58 -21.12
N LYS A 962 27.62 -3.81 -20.80
CA LYS A 962 26.90 -4.70 -19.87
C LYS A 962 27.90 -5.40 -18.95
N VAL A 963 27.71 -5.37 -17.62
CA VAL A 963 28.68 -5.93 -16.66
C VAL A 963 28.15 -7.17 -15.96
N MET A 964 28.72 -8.32 -16.29
CA MET A 964 28.30 -9.64 -15.79
C MET A 964 29.36 -10.21 -14.86
N TRP A 965 28.97 -11.17 -14.02
CA TRP A 965 29.88 -11.93 -13.17
C TRP A 965 29.42 -13.37 -12.94
N LYS A 966 30.36 -14.21 -12.52
CA LYS A 966 30.19 -15.60 -12.07
C LYS A 966 30.94 -15.78 -10.74
N GLY A 967 30.41 -16.61 -9.84
CA GLY A 967 31.06 -16.95 -8.57
C GLY A 967 30.96 -18.44 -8.24
N PRO A 968 31.41 -18.87 -7.04
CA PRO A 968 31.47 -20.29 -6.68
C PRO A 968 30.10 -21.00 -6.65
N SER A 969 29.07 -20.34 -6.11
CA SER A 969 27.70 -20.89 -6.02
C SER A 969 26.73 -20.47 -7.13
N PHE A 970 27.15 -19.69 -8.14
CA PHE A 970 26.26 -19.18 -9.18
C PHE A 970 26.91 -19.04 -10.56
N GLU A 971 26.13 -19.38 -11.60
CA GLU A 971 26.53 -19.22 -13.01
C GLU A 971 26.47 -17.74 -13.47
N LYS A 972 27.05 -17.47 -14.65
CA LYS A 972 27.19 -16.10 -15.17
C LYS A 972 25.85 -15.35 -15.25
N GLU A 973 25.75 -14.24 -14.53
CA GLU A 973 24.60 -13.34 -14.46
C GLU A 973 25.04 -11.86 -14.59
N LEU A 974 24.11 -10.96 -14.86
CA LEU A 974 24.31 -9.51 -14.67
C LEU A 974 24.68 -9.25 -13.22
N ILE A 975 25.64 -8.35 -12.92
CA ILE A 975 25.83 -7.92 -11.52
C ILE A 975 24.52 -7.23 -11.10
N PRO A 976 23.74 -7.80 -10.17
CA PRO A 976 22.44 -7.25 -9.83
C PRO A 976 22.64 -6.03 -8.90
N PRO A 977 21.60 -5.23 -8.62
CA PRO A 977 21.58 -4.53 -7.36
C PRO A 977 21.59 -5.57 -6.23
N VAL A 978 22.13 -5.23 -5.05
CA VAL A 978 21.95 -6.00 -3.82
C VAL A 978 20.47 -6.05 -3.55
N SER A 979 19.88 -7.13 -4.03
CA SER A 979 18.44 -7.30 -4.05
C SER A 979 17.96 -7.36 -2.60
N TYR A 980 16.89 -6.64 -2.30
CA TYR A 980 16.24 -6.59 -0.99
C TYR A 980 15.57 -7.93 -0.63
N PHE A 981 16.35 -9.00 -0.61
CA PHE A 981 16.12 -10.16 0.23
C PHE A 981 16.46 -9.74 1.65
N GLY A 982 15.54 -8.98 2.24
CA GLY A 982 15.50 -8.89 3.69
C GLY A 982 15.49 -10.30 4.24
N GLN A 983 16.41 -10.60 5.15
CA GLN A 983 16.09 -11.56 6.19
C GLN A 983 14.94 -10.93 6.96
N VAL A 984 13.70 -11.25 6.56
CA VAL A 984 12.56 -11.12 7.45
C VAL A 984 12.85 -12.11 8.56
N LYS A 985 13.40 -11.59 9.65
CA LYS A 985 13.39 -12.27 10.92
C LYS A 985 12.06 -11.95 11.59
N GLU A 986 11.55 -12.96 12.25
CA GLU A 986 10.58 -12.82 13.34
C GLU A 986 11.23 -12.11 14.54
#